data_AF-A0A1G2BFY6-F1
#
_entry.id   AF-A0A1G2BFY6-F1
#
_cell.length_a   1.000
_cell.length_b   1.000
_cell.length_c   1.000
_cell.angle_alpha   90.00
_cell.angle_beta   90.00
_cell.angle_gamma   90.00
#
_symmetry.space_group_name_H-M   'P 1'
#
loop_
_entity.id
_entity.type
_entity.pdbx_description
1 polymer ?
#
loop_
_entity_poly.entity_id
_entity_poly.type
_entity_poly.pdbx_seq_one_letter_code
_entity_poly.pdbx_strand_id
1 'polypeptide(L)'
;MLDTFLSLPTVVLVIIYVFLSLLFLLGVLLVIRAFLRNNIKKPDALQMQVLRICLPKEGQEDDAQNAQPPGQDQIKEKISVAEIFFSTLGGMKAQRGFRAFMFGRNDHFSLEIVADKDGLVTFYAAVPRFLKLYFEQQVQAQYESAEIVEVDDYNIFEAQGEIVGAKFSLEKNQMYPIQTYDKMESDPLNALTNILSKFEKKEGAAIQYVIRSAKAKWHKDPMRVARTMQQGKNIDQAYNEVMSNIVIKIFRAIFHAFSTRKSKYDAGIDPNTEREYRLSPMEEEVVKMLEEKTSKSGFDVNIRVLASAATKEIAQYKLQNILNSFTQYKGYQYVNSLVAGKPSQSEKLIKNFIYRYFDEKNSFVLNTKEMASLWHLPLPTTETPNIRWLMAKKSSPPPDMPKDGVILGQVHYRGKETLVRIQREDRRRHTYIIGKSGSGKSVLLTSMAMQDIQNGEGVGVIDPHGELVEDILEHIPKERADDVIIFDPSDVSRPMGLNMLEYDTAEQKDFAVQEMVAIFYKLFGEEMIGPMFEHYMRNAMLALMEDKKTGATIIEIPRMFTDAKFRKEKVSKVKNIIVKNFWQQEYEQSQAGQQAADMLSYVISKIGRFLSNDMMRNIIGQTHSSFDFRDVMDNKKILLVNLSKGKVGEVNSSLLGLIMVSKLQMAAMGRADLAKEKRHDFYLYMDEFQNFSTDSIATILSEARKYKLNLIMAHQYIGQLAEKNDTKIRDAVFGNAGTMIAFRVGAEDAEFLQKEFDPVFDQNDIINVEKFTANIKLLIDNTASRPFNMATVMPPAGNRQMVTTLKELSRLKYGRDRQEVEVDIEERGQFSKLGGGANPMGPDSFI
;
A
#
# COMPACT_ATOMS: atom_id res chain seq x y z
N MET A 1 36.63 -76.45 14.46
CA MET A 1 36.26 -75.25 13.65
C MET A 1 37.49 -74.54 13.10
N LEU A 2 38.60 -74.40 13.86
CA LEU A 2 39.86 -73.88 13.30
C LEU A 2 40.53 -74.85 12.31
N ASP A 3 40.54 -76.16 12.57
CA ASP A 3 41.16 -77.14 11.66
C ASP A 3 40.46 -77.24 10.30
N THR A 4 39.13 -77.03 10.27
CA THR A 4 38.33 -76.95 9.04
C THR A 4 38.52 -75.64 8.28
N PHE A 5 38.97 -74.57 8.95
CA PHE A 5 39.30 -73.29 8.33
C PHE A 5 40.70 -73.33 7.68
N LEU A 6 41.62 -74.10 8.25
CA LEU A 6 42.99 -74.30 7.74
C LEU A 6 43.08 -75.28 6.57
N SER A 7 42.06 -76.12 6.37
CA SER A 7 41.95 -77.03 5.21
C SER A 7 41.32 -76.37 3.96
N LEU A 8 40.93 -75.10 4.03
CA LEU A 8 40.37 -74.38 2.88
C LEU A 8 41.49 -74.01 1.89
N PRO A 9 41.26 -74.14 0.57
CA PRO A 9 42.23 -73.69 -0.42
C PRO A 9 42.62 -72.24 -0.18
N THR A 10 43.89 -71.88 -0.35
CA THR A 10 44.44 -70.54 -0.11
C THR A 10 43.62 -69.44 -0.80
N VAL A 11 43.06 -69.75 -1.97
CA VAL A 11 42.15 -68.87 -2.74
C VAL A 11 40.88 -68.50 -1.94
N VAL A 12 40.28 -69.45 -1.23
CA VAL A 12 39.07 -69.23 -0.42
C VAL A 12 39.39 -68.36 0.81
N LEU A 13 40.55 -68.58 1.45
CA LEU A 13 41.01 -67.74 2.57
C LEU A 13 41.28 -66.29 2.13
N VAL A 14 41.86 -66.08 0.94
CA VAL A 14 42.04 -64.75 0.36
C VAL A 14 40.69 -64.08 0.06
N ILE A 15 39.73 -64.81 -0.50
CA ILE A 15 38.38 -64.29 -0.76
C ILE A 15 37.68 -63.87 0.54
N ILE A 16 37.76 -64.70 1.59
CA ILE A 16 37.19 -64.38 2.91
C ILE A 16 37.87 -63.14 3.52
N TYR A 17 39.20 -63.05 3.44
CA TYR A 17 39.94 -61.90 3.96
C TYR A 17 39.60 -60.60 3.22
N VAL A 18 39.53 -60.64 1.88
CA VAL A 18 39.11 -59.49 1.05
C VAL A 18 37.67 -59.10 1.39
N PHE A 19 36.77 -60.06 1.53
CA PHE A 19 35.38 -59.81 1.90
C PHE A 19 35.25 -59.16 3.28
N LEU A 20 35.92 -59.70 4.30
CA LEU A 20 35.92 -59.14 5.66
C LEU A 20 36.57 -57.75 5.71
N SER A 21 37.65 -57.52 4.95
CA SER A 21 38.30 -56.21 4.84
C SER A 21 37.39 -55.17 4.19
N LEU A 22 36.68 -55.54 3.12
CA LEU A 22 35.66 -54.69 2.49
C LEU A 22 34.49 -54.38 3.44
N LEU A 23 34.06 -55.36 4.25
CA LEU A 23 32.99 -55.20 5.22
C LEU A 23 33.42 -54.27 6.37
N PHE A 24 34.66 -54.39 6.84
CA PHE A 24 35.25 -53.48 7.82
C PHE A 24 35.38 -52.04 7.25
N LEU A 25 35.91 -51.88 6.04
CA LEU A 25 35.99 -50.58 5.35
C LEU A 25 34.61 -49.95 5.17
N LEU A 26 33.60 -50.75 4.81
CA LEU A 26 32.22 -50.30 4.73
C LEU A 26 31.68 -49.85 6.09
N GLY A 27 31.98 -50.59 7.17
CA GLY A 27 31.65 -50.21 8.53
C GLY A 27 32.26 -48.87 8.94
N VAL A 28 33.56 -48.69 8.72
CA VAL A 28 34.28 -47.43 8.97
C VAL A 28 33.67 -46.28 8.15
N LEU A 29 33.41 -46.50 6.86
CA LEU A 29 32.78 -45.51 5.99
C LEU A 29 31.39 -45.09 6.51
N LEU A 30 30.58 -46.03 7.01
CA LEU A 30 29.26 -45.74 7.57
C LEU A 30 29.36 -44.95 8.89
N VAL A 31 30.36 -45.21 9.73
CA VAL A 31 30.63 -44.44 10.96
C VAL A 31 31.07 -43.02 10.62
N ILE A 32 32.03 -42.86 9.70
CA ILE A 32 32.48 -41.54 9.21
C ILE A 32 31.29 -40.77 8.64
N ARG A 33 30.46 -41.42 7.82
CA ARG A 33 29.24 -40.83 7.27
C ARG A 33 28.26 -40.40 8.36
N ALA A 34 28.06 -41.20 9.40
CA ALA A 34 27.16 -40.84 10.51
C ALA A 34 27.68 -39.61 11.28
N PHE A 35 28.99 -39.54 11.53
CA PHE A 35 29.65 -38.41 12.18
C PHE A 35 29.55 -37.13 11.35
N LEU A 36 29.91 -37.19 10.06
CA LEU A 36 29.82 -36.05 9.13
C LEU A 36 28.40 -35.51 9.00
N ARG A 37 27.41 -36.40 8.82
CA ARG A 37 25.99 -36.02 8.76
C ARG A 37 25.51 -35.35 10.05
N ASN A 38 26.01 -35.77 11.22
CA ASN A 38 25.58 -35.16 12.47
C ASN A 38 26.18 -33.75 12.66
N ASN A 39 27.40 -33.53 12.21
CA ASN A 39 28.09 -32.24 12.36
C ASN A 39 27.63 -31.18 11.36
N ILE A 40 27.22 -31.56 10.15
CA ILE A 40 26.79 -30.61 9.10
C ILE A 40 25.33 -30.18 9.22
N LYS A 41 24.47 -31.02 9.86
CA LYS A 41 23.04 -30.73 10.01
C LYS A 41 22.74 -29.36 10.63
N LYS A 42 23.48 -28.96 11.67
CA LYS A 42 23.26 -27.69 12.37
C LYS A 42 23.58 -26.47 11.49
N PRO A 43 24.79 -26.36 10.90
CA PRO A 43 25.10 -25.29 9.95
C PRO A 43 24.09 -25.16 8.81
N ASP A 44 23.68 -26.27 8.19
CA ASP A 44 22.74 -26.24 7.07
C ASP A 44 21.36 -25.69 7.49
N ALA A 45 20.86 -26.08 8.66
CA ALA A 45 19.58 -25.57 9.17
C ALA A 45 19.62 -24.08 9.51
N LEU A 46 20.76 -23.56 9.96
CA LEU A 46 20.94 -22.13 10.24
C LEU A 46 21.08 -21.28 8.96
N GLN A 47 21.21 -21.91 7.79
CA GLN A 47 21.23 -21.22 6.49
C GLN A 47 19.85 -21.18 5.82
N MET A 48 18.82 -21.65 6.50
CA MET A 48 17.44 -21.52 6.04
C MET A 48 16.96 -20.08 6.26
N GLN A 49 16.33 -19.50 5.26
CA GLN A 49 15.68 -18.19 5.34
C GLN A 49 14.17 -18.39 5.47
N VAL A 50 13.55 -17.70 6.43
CA VAL A 50 12.11 -17.79 6.67
C VAL A 50 11.42 -16.67 5.91
N LEU A 51 10.51 -17.07 5.03
CA LEU A 51 9.70 -16.18 4.20
C LEU A 51 8.26 -16.23 4.68
N ARG A 52 7.67 -15.07 4.96
CA ARG A 52 6.24 -14.93 5.16
C ARG A 52 5.56 -14.68 3.82
N ILE A 53 4.47 -15.39 3.55
CA ILE A 53 3.71 -15.27 2.29
C ILE A 53 2.29 -14.80 2.63
N CYS A 54 1.90 -13.66 2.06
CA CYS A 54 0.56 -13.09 2.22
C CYS A 54 -0.10 -12.88 0.85
N LEU A 55 -1.41 -13.11 0.77
CA LEU A 55 -2.23 -12.78 -0.40
C LEU A 55 -3.19 -11.64 -0.06
N PRO A 56 -3.60 -10.80 -1.02
CA PRO A 56 -4.70 -9.86 -0.81
C PRO A 56 -6.01 -10.61 -0.61
N LYS A 57 -6.88 -10.06 0.24
CA LYS A 57 -8.27 -10.49 0.27
C LYS A 57 -9.00 -9.72 -0.84
N GLU A 58 -9.58 -10.42 -1.81
CA GLU A 58 -10.46 -9.76 -2.78
C GLU A 58 -11.67 -9.20 -2.05
N GLY A 59 -12.07 -7.98 -2.42
CA GLY A 59 -13.21 -7.32 -1.81
C GLY A 59 -14.47 -8.16 -1.92
N GLN A 60 -15.04 -8.52 -0.77
CA GLN A 60 -16.46 -8.82 -0.69
C GLN A 60 -17.17 -7.48 -0.97
N GLU A 61 -17.56 -7.15 -2.21
CA GLU A 61 -18.76 -6.32 -2.42
C GLU A 61 -19.22 -6.09 -3.87
N ASP A 62 -18.41 -6.29 -4.91
CA ASP A 62 -18.92 -6.02 -6.27
C ASP A 62 -19.95 -7.06 -6.79
N ASP A 63 -20.17 -8.15 -6.06
CA ASP A 63 -21.28 -9.07 -6.32
C ASP A 63 -21.95 -9.61 -5.05
N ALA A 64 -21.80 -9.02 -3.85
CA ALA A 64 -22.36 -9.65 -2.63
C ALA A 64 -23.90 -9.80 -2.62
N GLN A 65 -24.62 -9.07 -3.49
CA GLN A 65 -26.07 -9.22 -3.65
C GLN A 65 -26.48 -10.21 -4.76
N ASN A 66 -25.56 -10.69 -5.62
CA ASN A 66 -25.86 -11.58 -6.75
C ASN A 66 -24.80 -12.65 -7.09
N ALA A 67 -23.61 -12.67 -6.49
CA ALA A 67 -22.62 -13.72 -6.65
C ALA A 67 -23.07 -14.91 -5.82
N GLN A 68 -23.43 -15.98 -6.53
CA GLN A 68 -23.43 -17.30 -5.94
C GLN A 68 -22.03 -17.58 -5.36
N PRO A 69 -21.94 -18.24 -4.19
CA PRO A 69 -20.66 -18.73 -3.69
C PRO A 69 -19.95 -19.50 -4.82
N PRO A 70 -18.62 -19.35 -4.97
CA PRO A 70 -17.89 -19.94 -6.08
C PRO A 70 -18.24 -21.41 -6.23
N GLY A 71 -18.62 -21.82 -7.43
CA GLY A 71 -18.96 -23.22 -7.71
C GLY A 71 -17.79 -24.14 -7.39
N GLN A 72 -18.07 -25.42 -7.10
CA GLN A 72 -17.04 -26.41 -6.74
C GLN A 72 -15.89 -26.46 -7.75
N ASP A 73 -16.19 -26.31 -9.04
CA ASP A 73 -15.19 -26.33 -10.10
C ASP A 73 -14.24 -25.12 -10.05
N GLN A 74 -14.73 -23.93 -9.66
CA GLN A 74 -13.89 -22.74 -9.50
C GLN A 74 -12.93 -22.88 -8.33
N ILE A 75 -13.37 -23.49 -7.21
CA ILE A 75 -12.50 -23.78 -6.07
C ILE A 75 -11.38 -24.74 -6.50
N LYS A 76 -11.73 -25.81 -7.22
CA LYS A 76 -10.76 -26.79 -7.72
C LYS A 76 -9.77 -26.16 -8.70
N GLU A 77 -10.23 -25.27 -9.57
CA GLU A 77 -9.36 -24.52 -10.49
C GLU A 77 -8.37 -23.64 -9.73
N LYS A 78 -8.82 -22.88 -8.73
CA LYS A 78 -7.94 -22.06 -7.90
C LYS A 78 -6.91 -22.88 -7.10
N ILE A 79 -7.28 -24.06 -6.58
CA ILE A 79 -6.35 -24.97 -5.89
C ILE A 79 -5.34 -25.59 -6.88
N SER A 80 -5.74 -25.83 -8.14
CA SER A 80 -4.85 -26.43 -9.15
C SER A 80 -3.58 -25.59 -9.42
N VAL A 81 -3.64 -24.28 -9.17
CA VAL A 81 -2.47 -23.38 -9.21
C VAL A 81 -1.36 -23.85 -8.26
N ALA A 82 -1.72 -24.37 -7.07
CA ALA A 82 -0.77 -24.96 -6.14
C ALA A 82 -0.14 -26.24 -6.70
N GLU A 83 -0.88 -27.02 -7.50
CA GLU A 83 -0.33 -28.21 -8.16
C GLU A 83 0.77 -27.82 -9.16
N ILE A 84 0.58 -26.74 -9.92
CA ILE A 84 1.60 -26.21 -10.84
C ILE A 84 2.83 -25.76 -10.06
N PHE A 85 2.65 -25.05 -8.94
CA PHE A 85 3.74 -24.68 -8.02
C PHE A 85 4.52 -25.92 -7.52
N PHE A 86 3.83 -26.97 -7.07
CA PHE A 86 4.51 -28.20 -6.68
C PHE A 86 5.14 -28.94 -7.86
N SER A 87 4.61 -28.83 -9.07
CA SER A 87 5.22 -29.43 -10.26
C SER A 87 6.58 -28.79 -10.58
N THR A 88 6.68 -27.45 -10.50
CA THR A 88 7.96 -26.75 -10.72
C THR A 88 8.98 -27.06 -9.62
N LEU A 89 8.54 -27.17 -8.36
CA LEU A 89 9.42 -27.62 -7.28
C LEU A 89 9.84 -29.09 -7.42
N GLY A 90 8.92 -29.96 -7.85
CA GLY A 90 9.14 -31.40 -8.00
C GLY A 90 10.09 -31.74 -9.16
N GLY A 91 10.10 -30.89 -10.19
CA GLY A 91 11.00 -30.98 -11.34
C GLY A 91 12.49 -30.77 -11.02
N MET A 92 12.83 -30.25 -9.84
CA MET A 92 14.22 -30.17 -9.40
C MET A 92 14.84 -31.56 -9.27
N LYS A 93 16.06 -31.72 -9.79
CA LYS A 93 16.80 -32.98 -9.67
C LYS A 93 17.19 -33.21 -8.22
N ALA A 94 16.62 -34.24 -7.59
CA ALA A 94 17.04 -34.70 -6.27
C ALA A 94 18.57 -34.85 -6.20
N GLN A 95 19.20 -34.24 -5.18
CA GLN A 95 20.65 -34.32 -5.00
C GLN A 95 21.16 -35.78 -4.94
N ARG A 96 22.22 -36.07 -5.71
CA ARG A 96 22.83 -37.41 -5.87
C ARG A 96 24.36 -37.33 -5.77
N GLY A 97 25.01 -38.50 -5.81
CA GLY A 97 26.48 -38.62 -5.83
C GLY A 97 27.12 -38.77 -4.44
N PHE A 98 28.45 -38.81 -4.43
CA PHE A 98 29.24 -39.07 -3.23
C PHE A 98 29.03 -38.03 -2.13
N ARG A 99 28.91 -36.74 -2.51
CA ARG A 99 28.67 -35.64 -1.55
C ARG A 99 27.34 -35.81 -0.81
N ALA A 100 26.24 -36.05 -1.53
CA ALA A 100 24.92 -36.29 -0.92
C ALA A 100 24.89 -37.58 -0.08
N PHE A 101 25.65 -38.60 -0.49
CA PHE A 101 25.82 -39.82 0.29
C PHE A 101 26.52 -39.53 1.63
N MET A 102 27.70 -38.91 1.59
CA MET A 102 28.56 -38.63 2.75
C MET A 102 27.97 -37.60 3.71
N PHE A 103 27.49 -36.46 3.20
CA PHE A 103 27.09 -35.31 4.01
C PHE A 103 25.58 -35.18 4.21
N GLY A 104 24.78 -35.85 3.38
CA GLY A 104 23.32 -35.70 3.37
C GLY A 104 22.83 -34.74 2.30
N ARG A 105 21.51 -34.61 2.20
CA ARG A 105 20.83 -33.71 1.27
C ARG A 105 20.39 -32.45 2.03
N ASN A 106 20.53 -31.28 1.40
CA ASN A 106 20.08 -29.99 1.93
C ASN A 106 19.12 -29.25 0.99
N ASP A 107 18.54 -29.95 0.01
CA ASP A 107 17.56 -29.45 -0.96
C ASP A 107 16.11 -29.58 -0.47
N HIS A 108 15.88 -29.37 0.83
CA HIS A 108 14.53 -29.46 1.42
C HIS A 108 13.97 -28.08 1.73
N PHE A 109 12.67 -27.95 1.58
CA PHE A 109 11.87 -26.78 1.92
C PHE A 109 10.98 -27.14 3.10
N SER A 110 10.60 -26.14 3.90
CA SER A 110 9.56 -26.28 4.91
C SER A 110 8.42 -25.35 4.57
N LEU A 111 7.23 -25.89 4.32
CA LEU A 111 6.01 -25.11 4.14
C LEU A 111 5.19 -25.21 5.43
N GLU A 112 4.82 -24.07 6.00
CA GLU A 112 4.35 -23.97 7.38
C GLU A 112 3.07 -23.13 7.46
N ILE A 113 2.06 -23.64 8.19
CA ILE A 113 0.83 -22.92 8.52
C ILE A 113 0.82 -22.74 10.03
N VAL A 114 0.84 -21.49 10.49
CA VAL A 114 1.16 -21.14 11.87
C VAL A 114 0.06 -20.28 12.47
N ALA A 115 -0.44 -20.67 13.64
CA ALA A 115 -1.15 -19.76 14.53
C ALA A 115 -0.12 -18.93 15.29
N ASP A 116 0.04 -17.68 14.88
CA ASP A 116 1.03 -16.74 15.40
C ASP A 116 0.58 -16.16 16.76
N LYS A 117 1.50 -15.55 17.51
CA LYS A 117 1.22 -14.95 18.83
C LYS A 117 0.20 -13.80 18.79
N ASP A 118 0.04 -13.20 17.61
CA ASP A 118 -0.99 -12.20 17.32
C ASP A 118 -2.42 -12.79 17.25
N GLY A 119 -2.55 -14.12 17.30
CA GLY A 119 -3.82 -14.83 17.08
C GLY A 119 -4.18 -14.97 15.60
N LEU A 120 -3.21 -14.78 14.69
CA LEU A 120 -3.43 -14.81 13.25
C LEU A 120 -2.85 -16.08 12.62
N VAL A 121 -3.58 -16.69 11.69
CA VAL A 121 -3.10 -17.77 10.83
C VAL A 121 -2.21 -17.18 9.74
N THR A 122 -0.93 -17.55 9.75
CA THR A 122 0.09 -17.02 8.85
C THR A 122 0.79 -18.16 8.11
N PHE A 123 1.09 -17.95 6.83
CA PHE A 123 1.78 -18.91 5.98
C PHE A 123 3.26 -18.55 5.87
N TYR A 124 4.11 -19.53 6.14
CA TYR A 124 5.56 -19.38 6.09
C TYR A 124 6.18 -20.43 5.17
N ALA A 125 7.31 -20.08 4.56
CA ALA A 125 8.17 -20.98 3.85
C ALA A 125 9.61 -20.79 4.32
N ALA A 126 10.22 -21.84 4.86
CA ALA A 126 11.64 -21.85 5.15
C ALA A 126 12.40 -22.51 4.01
N VAL A 127 13.33 -21.78 3.42
CA VAL A 127 14.00 -22.16 2.18
C VAL A 127 15.51 -22.07 2.34
N PRO A 128 16.29 -23.01 1.75
CA PRO A 128 17.74 -22.88 1.75
C PRO A 128 18.16 -21.59 1.03
N ARG A 129 19.12 -20.83 1.58
CA ARG A 129 19.56 -19.55 1.01
C ARG A 129 19.88 -19.59 -0.49
N PHE A 130 20.45 -20.69 -0.98
CA PHE A 130 20.78 -20.86 -2.40
C PHE A 130 19.57 -21.13 -3.31
N LEU A 131 18.40 -21.47 -2.75
CA LEU A 131 17.14 -21.69 -3.46
C LEU A 131 16.12 -20.58 -3.22
N LYS A 132 16.40 -19.59 -2.38
CA LYS A 132 15.48 -18.49 -2.04
C LYS A 132 14.91 -17.81 -3.29
N LEU A 133 15.79 -17.31 -4.15
CA LEU A 133 15.39 -16.59 -5.36
C LEU A 133 14.54 -17.46 -6.30
N TYR A 134 14.90 -18.74 -6.46
CA TYR A 134 14.11 -19.67 -7.25
C TYR A 134 12.71 -19.86 -6.67
N PHE A 135 12.62 -20.08 -5.35
CA PHE A 135 11.35 -20.26 -4.65
C PHE A 135 10.45 -19.02 -4.77
N GLU A 136 10.99 -17.83 -4.52
CA GLU A 136 10.27 -16.56 -4.65
C GLU A 136 9.70 -16.37 -6.06
N GLN A 137 10.51 -16.66 -7.10
CA GLN A 137 10.07 -16.62 -8.49
C GLN A 137 8.95 -17.62 -8.78
N GLN A 138 9.01 -18.84 -8.22
CA GLN A 138 7.97 -19.84 -8.43
C GLN A 138 6.66 -19.46 -7.75
N VAL A 139 6.70 -18.90 -6.53
CA VAL A 139 5.50 -18.40 -5.84
C VAL A 139 4.90 -17.23 -6.62
N GLN A 140 5.71 -16.24 -6.99
CA GLN A 140 5.24 -15.05 -7.72
C GLN A 140 4.70 -15.34 -9.13
N ALA A 141 5.19 -16.40 -9.78
CA ALA A 141 4.72 -16.81 -11.10
C ALA A 141 3.30 -17.44 -11.05
N GLN A 142 2.94 -18.06 -9.93
CA GLN A 142 1.64 -18.70 -9.74
C GLN A 142 0.66 -17.82 -8.97
N TYR A 143 1.19 -16.97 -8.09
CA TYR A 143 0.44 -16.05 -7.26
C TYR A 143 0.98 -14.64 -7.48
N GLU A 144 0.53 -13.99 -8.55
CA GLU A 144 1.07 -12.69 -8.98
C GLU A 144 0.94 -11.60 -7.91
N SER A 145 -0.14 -11.66 -7.11
CA SER A 145 -0.44 -10.73 -6.03
C SER A 145 0.17 -11.11 -4.68
N ALA A 146 0.91 -12.21 -4.60
CA ALA A 146 1.55 -12.63 -3.36
C ALA A 146 2.68 -11.69 -2.93
N GLU A 147 2.60 -11.23 -1.70
CA GLU A 147 3.72 -10.57 -1.03
C GLU A 147 4.58 -11.62 -0.32
N ILE A 148 5.89 -11.57 -0.58
CA ILE A 148 6.87 -12.44 0.06
C ILE A 148 7.86 -11.54 0.81
N VAL A 149 7.92 -11.71 2.13
CA VAL A 149 8.78 -10.91 3.01
C VAL A 149 9.70 -11.85 3.78
N GLU A 150 11.00 -11.60 3.76
CA GLU A 150 11.94 -12.27 4.66
C GLU A 150 11.74 -11.72 6.07
N VAL A 151 11.55 -12.63 7.02
CA VAL A 151 11.28 -12.30 8.42
C VAL A 151 12.19 -13.08 9.34
N ASP A 152 12.33 -12.60 10.57
CA ASP A 152 12.92 -13.39 11.64
C ASP A 152 12.09 -14.65 11.90
N ASP A 153 12.75 -15.70 12.38
CA ASP A 153 12.07 -16.98 12.64
C ASP A 153 10.97 -16.80 13.68
N TYR A 154 9.76 -17.22 13.34
CA TYR A 154 8.61 -17.07 14.22
C TYR A 154 8.72 -18.00 15.42
N ASN A 155 8.03 -17.66 16.51
CA ASN A 155 8.04 -18.45 17.73
C ASN A 155 6.62 -18.82 18.16
N ILE A 156 6.29 -20.11 18.12
CA ILE A 156 5.01 -20.63 18.63
C ILE A 156 5.06 -20.96 20.13
N PHE A 157 6.24 -20.91 20.75
CA PHE A 157 6.45 -21.37 22.11
C PHE A 157 6.24 -20.23 23.11
N GLU A 158 5.60 -20.58 24.22
CA GLU A 158 5.51 -19.72 25.40
C GLU A 158 6.57 -20.09 26.42
N ALA A 159 7.17 -19.07 27.06
CA ALA A 159 8.32 -19.24 27.94
C ALA A 159 8.04 -20.17 29.14
N GLN A 160 6.78 -20.25 29.59
CA GLN A 160 6.32 -21.14 30.65
C GLN A 160 5.25 -22.13 30.16
N GLY A 161 5.12 -22.32 28.84
CA GLY A 161 4.11 -23.17 28.23
C GLY A 161 4.55 -24.63 28.10
N GLU A 162 3.56 -25.51 27.98
CA GLU A 162 3.74 -26.92 27.67
C GLU A 162 3.64 -27.16 26.17
N ILE A 163 4.59 -27.92 25.62
CA ILE A 163 4.69 -28.22 24.19
C ILE A 163 4.35 -29.68 23.95
N VAL A 164 3.41 -29.94 23.05
CA VAL A 164 3.09 -31.28 22.56
C VAL A 164 3.14 -31.31 21.04
N GLY A 165 3.54 -32.44 20.48
CA GLY A 165 3.50 -32.62 19.04
C GLY A 165 3.29 -34.07 18.61
N ALA A 166 2.95 -34.21 17.33
CA ALA A 166 2.81 -35.49 16.66
C ALA A 166 3.43 -35.43 15.26
N LYS A 167 3.74 -36.62 14.73
CA LYS A 167 4.19 -36.83 13.36
C LYS A 167 3.15 -37.67 12.64
N PHE A 168 2.99 -37.46 11.34
CA PHE A 168 2.16 -38.35 10.52
C PHE A 168 2.98 -39.46 9.86
N SER A 169 2.30 -40.57 9.62
CA SER A 169 2.70 -41.66 8.74
C SER A 169 1.52 -42.09 7.88
N LEU A 170 1.77 -42.80 6.78
CA LEU A 170 0.70 -43.41 5.98
C LEU A 170 0.24 -44.73 6.60
N GLU A 171 -1.06 -44.99 6.59
CA GLU A 171 -1.65 -46.26 7.04
C GLU A 171 -1.31 -47.41 6.10
N LYS A 172 -1.39 -47.16 4.79
CA LYS A 172 -1.09 -48.12 3.72
C LYS A 172 0.23 -47.75 3.03
N ASN A 173 0.72 -48.64 2.16
CA ASN A 173 1.89 -48.35 1.33
C ASN A 173 1.72 -47.04 0.54
N GLN A 174 2.79 -46.25 0.44
CA GLN A 174 2.83 -44.98 -0.29
C GLN A 174 2.43 -45.04 -1.78
N MET A 175 2.31 -46.25 -2.37
CA MET A 175 1.75 -46.43 -3.71
C MET A 175 0.28 -45.99 -3.82
N TYR A 176 -0.50 -46.12 -2.74
CA TYR A 176 -1.88 -45.63 -2.73
C TYR A 176 -1.91 -44.11 -2.52
N PRO A 177 -2.72 -43.36 -3.27
CA PRO A 177 -2.90 -41.92 -3.06
C PRO A 177 -3.75 -41.66 -1.81
N ILE A 178 -3.55 -40.51 -1.15
CA ILE A 178 -4.54 -39.94 -0.23
C ILE A 178 -5.71 -39.32 -1.02
N GLN A 179 -6.81 -38.99 -0.34
CA GLN A 179 -7.91 -38.24 -0.96
C GLN A 179 -7.40 -36.84 -1.36
N THR A 180 -7.68 -36.43 -2.60
CA THR A 180 -7.23 -35.16 -3.18
C THR A 180 -8.38 -34.18 -3.37
N TYR A 181 -8.05 -32.88 -3.50
CA TYR A 181 -9.00 -31.77 -3.56
C TYR A 181 -10.06 -31.89 -4.67
N ASP A 182 -9.75 -32.56 -5.78
CA ASP A 182 -10.68 -32.76 -6.91
C ASP A 182 -11.87 -33.66 -6.56
N LYS A 183 -11.68 -34.54 -5.56
CA LYS A 183 -12.71 -35.44 -5.03
C LYS A 183 -13.31 -34.92 -3.71
N MET A 184 -12.98 -33.70 -3.29
CA MET A 184 -13.54 -33.05 -2.10
C MET A 184 -14.63 -32.04 -2.50
N GLU A 185 -15.62 -31.85 -1.64
CA GLU A 185 -16.74 -30.93 -1.89
C GLU A 185 -16.41 -29.46 -1.58
N SER A 186 -15.39 -29.24 -0.76
CA SER A 186 -14.96 -27.91 -0.30
C SER A 186 -13.43 -27.85 -0.19
N ASP A 187 -12.90 -26.64 0.01
CA ASP A 187 -11.46 -26.43 0.19
C ASP A 187 -10.96 -27.15 1.47
N PRO A 188 -10.04 -28.13 1.35
CA PRO A 188 -9.50 -28.85 2.51
C PRO A 188 -8.74 -27.96 3.51
N LEU A 189 -8.22 -26.82 3.07
CA LEU A 189 -7.47 -25.89 3.92
C LEU A 189 -8.38 -25.20 4.95
N ASN A 190 -9.66 -25.01 4.63
CA ASN A 190 -10.64 -24.37 5.52
C ASN A 190 -10.75 -25.09 6.88
N ALA A 191 -10.69 -26.43 6.89
CA ALA A 191 -10.74 -27.19 8.13
C ALA A 191 -9.52 -26.91 9.03
N LEU A 192 -8.33 -26.76 8.43
CA LEU A 192 -7.09 -26.47 9.14
C LEU A 192 -7.06 -25.02 9.66
N THR A 193 -7.36 -24.06 8.78
CA THR A 193 -7.32 -22.64 9.12
C THR A 193 -8.37 -22.30 10.17
N ASN A 194 -9.59 -22.87 10.10
CA ASN A 194 -10.65 -22.64 11.09
C ASN A 194 -10.31 -23.13 12.50
N ILE A 195 -9.42 -24.14 12.62
CA ILE A 195 -8.95 -24.61 13.92
C ILE A 195 -7.83 -23.70 14.42
N LEU A 196 -6.88 -23.34 13.54
CA LEU A 196 -5.76 -22.46 13.88
C LEU A 196 -6.22 -21.04 14.24
N SER A 197 -7.31 -20.53 13.65
CA SER A 197 -7.86 -19.20 13.95
C SER A 197 -8.46 -19.06 15.35
N LYS A 198 -8.67 -20.19 16.05
CA LYS A 198 -9.20 -20.26 17.43
C LYS A 198 -8.09 -20.35 18.49
N PHE A 199 -6.84 -20.16 18.11
CA PHE A 199 -5.74 -20.03 19.06
C PHE A 199 -5.72 -18.61 19.63
N GLU A 200 -5.58 -18.51 20.96
CA GLU A 200 -5.60 -17.24 21.67
C GLU A 200 -4.21 -16.60 21.74
N LYS A 201 -4.16 -15.33 22.15
CA LYS A 201 -2.89 -14.64 22.44
C LYS A 201 -2.17 -15.38 23.57
N LYS A 202 -0.92 -15.78 23.35
CA LYS A 202 -0.10 -16.69 24.20
C LYS A 202 -0.39 -18.19 24.04
N GLU A 203 -1.01 -18.58 22.95
CA GLU A 203 -0.99 -19.96 22.47
C GLU A 203 -0.35 -19.98 21.09
N GLY A 204 0.15 -21.14 20.67
CA GLY A 204 0.74 -21.27 19.35
C GLY A 204 0.60 -22.67 18.80
N ALA A 205 0.46 -22.77 17.49
CA ALA A 205 0.51 -24.05 16.80
C ALA A 205 1.12 -23.89 15.42
N ALA A 206 1.74 -24.96 14.94
CA ALA A 206 2.28 -24.99 13.59
C ALA A 206 2.06 -26.37 12.96
N ILE A 207 1.61 -26.35 11.71
CA ILE A 207 1.61 -27.49 10.81
C ILE A 207 2.80 -27.31 9.87
N GLN A 208 3.76 -28.24 9.93
CA GLN A 208 5.01 -28.17 9.18
C GLN A 208 5.09 -29.32 8.16
N TYR A 209 5.24 -28.95 6.89
CA TYR A 209 5.48 -29.84 5.77
C TYR A 209 6.93 -29.69 5.30
N VAL A 210 7.81 -30.59 5.73
CA VAL A 210 9.19 -30.61 5.25
C VAL A 210 9.27 -31.49 4.00
N ILE A 211 9.60 -30.91 2.86
CA ILE A 211 9.51 -31.55 1.55
C ILE A 211 10.83 -31.45 0.78
N ARG A 212 11.11 -32.43 -0.07
CA ARG A 212 12.19 -32.39 -1.07
C ARG A 212 11.84 -33.29 -2.25
N SER A 213 12.37 -33.01 -3.44
CA SER A 213 12.09 -33.84 -4.62
C SER A 213 12.47 -35.31 -4.38
N ALA A 214 11.54 -36.22 -4.68
CA ALA A 214 11.73 -37.66 -4.50
C ALA A 214 12.65 -38.23 -5.60
N LYS A 215 13.34 -39.33 -5.29
CA LYS A 215 14.19 -40.00 -6.28
C LYS A 215 13.32 -40.77 -7.27
N ALA A 216 13.60 -40.64 -8.57
CA ALA A 216 12.88 -41.30 -9.67
C ALA A 216 12.61 -42.82 -9.53
N LYS A 217 13.27 -43.52 -8.60
CA LYS A 217 12.97 -44.92 -8.27
C LYS A 217 11.52 -45.10 -7.79
N TRP A 218 10.93 -44.11 -7.10
CA TRP A 218 9.59 -44.25 -6.51
C TRP A 218 8.48 -44.48 -7.56
N HIS A 219 8.63 -43.98 -8.79
CA HIS A 219 7.68 -44.24 -9.88
C HIS A 219 7.70 -45.69 -10.38
N LYS A 220 8.84 -46.39 -10.24
CA LYS A 220 9.06 -47.70 -10.88
C LYS A 220 8.23 -48.81 -10.24
N ASP A 221 8.16 -48.80 -8.91
CA ASP A 221 7.56 -49.90 -8.17
C ASP A 221 6.02 -49.91 -8.33
N PRO A 222 5.28 -48.80 -8.16
CA PRO A 222 3.84 -48.76 -8.41
C PRO A 222 3.48 -49.01 -9.89
N MET A 223 4.27 -48.50 -10.85
CA MET A 223 4.07 -48.74 -12.28
C MET A 223 4.23 -50.22 -12.65
N ARG A 224 5.18 -50.93 -12.01
CA ARG A 224 5.31 -52.39 -12.18
C ARG A 224 4.11 -53.11 -11.60
N VAL A 225 3.63 -52.72 -10.41
CA VAL A 225 2.43 -53.30 -9.81
C VAL A 225 1.22 -53.11 -10.72
N ALA A 226 1.00 -51.90 -11.26
CA ALA A 226 -0.07 -51.60 -12.21
C ALA A 226 0.00 -52.48 -13.48
N ARG A 227 1.18 -52.63 -14.08
CA ARG A 227 1.40 -53.51 -15.24
C ARG A 227 1.16 -54.99 -14.90
N THR A 228 1.59 -55.44 -13.74
CA THR A 228 1.36 -56.82 -13.28
C THR A 228 -0.12 -57.07 -12.99
N MET A 229 -0.87 -56.07 -12.52
CA MET A 229 -2.33 -56.15 -12.40
C MET A 229 -3.02 -56.24 -13.77
N GLN A 230 -2.59 -55.44 -14.76
CA GLN A 230 -3.07 -55.53 -16.16
C GLN A 230 -2.80 -56.90 -16.80
N GLN A 231 -1.85 -57.67 -16.29
CA GLN A 231 -1.57 -59.05 -16.71
C GLN A 231 -2.50 -60.09 -16.06
N GLY A 232 -3.58 -59.67 -15.39
CA GLY A 232 -4.53 -60.57 -14.75
C GLY A 232 -4.04 -61.10 -13.41
N LYS A 233 -3.43 -60.25 -12.58
CA LYS A 233 -3.09 -60.61 -11.19
C LYS A 233 -3.79 -59.66 -10.24
N ASN A 234 -4.24 -60.16 -9.10
CA ASN A 234 -4.80 -59.30 -8.07
C ASN A 234 -3.71 -58.42 -7.44
N ILE A 235 -4.12 -57.38 -6.73
CA ILE A 235 -3.20 -56.35 -6.21
C ILE A 235 -2.14 -56.90 -5.25
N ASP A 236 -2.50 -57.85 -4.39
CA ASP A 236 -1.59 -58.44 -3.40
C ASP A 236 -0.56 -59.36 -4.07
N GLN A 237 -0.98 -60.13 -5.07
CA GLN A 237 -0.07 -60.95 -5.89
C GLN A 237 0.91 -60.07 -6.67
N ALA A 238 0.41 -59.02 -7.33
CA ALA A 238 1.21 -58.08 -8.08
C ALA A 238 2.23 -57.36 -7.19
N TYR A 239 1.81 -56.89 -6.00
CA TYR A 239 2.68 -56.26 -5.03
C TYR A 239 3.79 -57.19 -4.55
N ASN A 240 3.43 -58.41 -4.12
CA ASN A 240 4.39 -59.39 -3.59
C ASN A 240 5.43 -59.82 -4.64
N GLU A 241 5.03 -59.94 -5.90
CA GLU A 241 5.94 -60.26 -7.00
C GLU A 241 6.97 -59.15 -7.23
N VAL A 242 6.51 -57.90 -7.30
CA VAL A 242 7.36 -56.73 -7.55
C VAL A 242 8.30 -56.45 -6.36
N MET A 243 7.80 -56.61 -5.14
CA MET A 243 8.54 -56.31 -3.91
C MET A 243 9.43 -57.47 -3.43
N SER A 244 9.41 -58.62 -4.11
CA SER A 244 10.33 -59.72 -3.84
C SER A 244 11.79 -59.32 -4.11
N ASN A 245 12.50 -58.94 -3.04
CA ASN A 245 13.86 -58.41 -3.09
C ASN A 245 14.83 -59.34 -3.84
N ILE A 246 15.80 -58.76 -4.56
CA ILE A 246 16.93 -59.47 -5.18
C ILE A 246 17.70 -60.31 -4.15
N VAL A 247 17.86 -59.83 -2.91
CA VAL A 247 18.51 -60.60 -1.83
C VAL A 247 17.70 -61.83 -1.45
N ILE A 248 16.37 -61.74 -1.43
CA ILE A 248 15.49 -62.89 -1.19
C ILE A 248 15.52 -63.83 -2.40
N LYS A 249 15.60 -63.32 -3.64
CA LYS A 249 15.81 -64.15 -4.84
C LYS A 249 17.18 -64.84 -4.83
N ILE A 250 18.24 -64.19 -4.36
CA ILE A 250 19.58 -64.77 -4.20
C ILE A 250 19.59 -65.78 -3.06
N PHE A 251 19.02 -65.46 -1.90
CA PHE A 251 18.89 -66.41 -0.78
C PHE A 251 18.04 -67.60 -1.17
N ARG A 252 16.93 -67.39 -1.87
CA ARG A 252 16.04 -68.43 -2.36
C ARG A 252 16.68 -69.22 -3.51
N ALA A 253 17.55 -68.62 -4.32
CA ALA A 253 18.35 -69.32 -5.34
C ALA A 253 19.49 -70.15 -4.72
N ILE A 254 20.16 -69.62 -3.69
CA ILE A 254 21.15 -70.36 -2.88
C ILE A 254 20.45 -71.49 -2.13
N PHE A 255 19.25 -71.26 -1.57
CA PHE A 255 18.46 -72.27 -0.87
C PHE A 255 17.81 -73.29 -1.81
N HIS A 256 17.45 -72.90 -3.05
CA HIS A 256 17.02 -73.82 -4.11
C HIS A 256 18.18 -74.62 -4.70
N ALA A 257 19.42 -74.12 -4.66
CA ALA A 257 20.60 -74.93 -4.98
C ALA A 257 20.82 -76.08 -3.97
N PHE A 258 20.16 -76.02 -2.81
CA PHE A 258 20.17 -77.07 -1.76
C PHE A 258 18.83 -77.79 -1.58
N SER A 259 17.76 -77.48 -2.34
CA SER A 259 16.49 -78.20 -2.24
C SER A 259 15.76 -78.36 -3.58
N THR A 260 15.52 -79.62 -3.95
CA THR A 260 14.77 -80.02 -5.14
C THR A 260 13.28 -80.16 -4.81
N ARG A 261 12.55 -79.04 -4.87
CA ARG A 261 11.09 -79.04 -5.14
C ARG A 261 10.65 -77.68 -5.69
N LYS A 262 10.21 -77.65 -6.95
CA LYS A 262 9.51 -76.51 -7.57
C LYS A 262 8.05 -76.52 -7.10
N SER A 263 7.53 -75.39 -6.62
CA SER A 263 6.07 -75.19 -6.49
C SER A 263 5.53 -74.44 -7.72
N LYS A 264 4.33 -74.83 -8.14
CA LYS A 264 3.52 -74.18 -9.19
C LYS A 264 2.82 -72.96 -8.57
N TYR A 265 3.25 -71.74 -8.88
CA TYR A 265 2.57 -70.50 -8.48
C TYR A 265 2.65 -69.36 -9.53
N ASP A 266 2.95 -69.67 -10.80
CA ASP A 266 3.38 -68.67 -11.78
C ASP A 266 2.37 -68.32 -12.90
N ALA A 267 1.08 -68.70 -12.80
CA ALA A 267 0.18 -68.61 -13.97
C ALA A 267 -0.98 -67.60 -13.92
N GLY A 268 -1.14 -66.73 -12.90
CA GLY A 268 -2.25 -65.75 -12.89
C GLY A 268 -3.65 -66.40 -12.94
N ILE A 269 -3.74 -67.66 -12.52
CA ILE A 269 -4.97 -68.45 -12.44
C ILE A 269 -5.48 -68.34 -11.00
N ASP A 270 -6.75 -67.96 -10.83
CA ASP A 270 -7.41 -67.94 -9.52
C ASP A 270 -7.40 -69.35 -8.90
N PRO A 271 -6.79 -69.56 -7.72
CA PRO A 271 -6.64 -70.88 -7.10
C PRO A 271 -7.98 -71.56 -6.75
N ASN A 272 -9.09 -70.81 -6.75
CA ASN A 272 -10.42 -71.34 -6.44
C ASN A 272 -11.26 -71.67 -7.68
N THR A 273 -10.92 -71.15 -8.87
CA THR A 273 -11.82 -71.22 -10.04
C THR A 273 -11.16 -71.67 -11.35
N GLU A 274 -9.83 -71.83 -11.40
CA GLU A 274 -9.07 -72.25 -12.59
C GLU A 274 -9.28 -71.35 -13.85
N ARG A 275 -9.81 -70.12 -13.68
CA ARG A 275 -10.04 -69.16 -14.77
C ARG A 275 -8.96 -68.07 -14.79
N GLU A 276 -8.72 -67.49 -15.97
CA GLU A 276 -7.93 -66.25 -16.12
C GLU A 276 -8.58 -65.13 -15.29
N TYR A 277 -7.81 -64.54 -14.39
CA TYR A 277 -8.28 -63.46 -13.55
C TYR A 277 -8.51 -62.18 -14.38
N ARG A 278 -9.74 -61.68 -14.38
CA ARG A 278 -10.09 -60.39 -14.98
C ARG A 278 -10.24 -59.35 -13.88
N LEU A 279 -9.64 -58.18 -14.08
CA LEU A 279 -9.76 -57.08 -13.13
C LEU A 279 -11.24 -56.71 -12.97
N SER A 280 -11.67 -56.54 -11.72
CA SER A 280 -12.95 -55.92 -11.44
C SER A 280 -12.92 -54.42 -11.82
N PRO A 281 -14.08 -53.78 -12.10
CA PRO A 281 -14.12 -52.33 -12.39
C PRO A 281 -13.43 -51.48 -11.32
N MET A 282 -13.50 -51.92 -10.06
CA MET A 282 -12.85 -51.24 -8.95
C MET A 282 -11.33 -51.42 -8.97
N GLU A 283 -10.80 -52.58 -9.39
CA GLU A 283 -9.36 -52.78 -9.56
C GLU A 283 -8.80 -52.07 -10.80
N GLU A 284 -9.58 -51.93 -11.86
CA GLU A 284 -9.24 -51.07 -13.00
C GLU A 284 -9.09 -49.61 -12.55
N GLU A 285 -9.99 -49.14 -11.67
CA GLU A 285 -9.86 -47.82 -11.05
C GLU A 285 -8.59 -47.70 -10.21
N VAL A 286 -8.19 -48.77 -9.49
CA VAL A 286 -6.91 -48.79 -8.75
C VAL A 286 -5.72 -48.66 -9.68
N VAL A 287 -5.69 -49.41 -10.79
CA VAL A 287 -4.63 -49.30 -11.80
C VAL A 287 -4.55 -47.85 -12.31
N LYS A 288 -5.69 -47.24 -12.64
CA LYS A 288 -5.76 -45.84 -13.07
C LYS A 288 -5.25 -44.88 -11.99
N MET A 289 -5.60 -45.08 -10.72
CA MET A 289 -5.10 -44.25 -9.60
C MET A 289 -3.58 -44.39 -9.41
N LEU A 290 -3.03 -45.59 -9.56
CA LEU A 290 -1.58 -45.82 -9.49
C LEU A 290 -0.84 -45.14 -10.66
N GLU A 291 -1.39 -45.25 -11.87
CA GLU A 291 -0.86 -44.59 -13.07
C GLU A 291 -0.93 -43.06 -12.94
N GLU A 292 -2.06 -42.50 -12.48
CA GLU A 292 -2.22 -41.07 -12.22
C GLU A 292 -1.26 -40.59 -11.12
N LYS A 293 -1.10 -41.35 -10.03
CA LYS A 293 -0.17 -40.97 -8.96
C LYS A 293 1.26 -40.88 -9.47
N THR A 294 1.67 -41.85 -10.30
CA THR A 294 3.04 -41.95 -10.83
C THR A 294 3.32 -41.09 -12.05
N SER A 295 2.30 -40.56 -12.74
CA SER A 295 2.50 -39.63 -13.86
C SER A 295 2.94 -38.24 -13.39
N LYS A 296 2.69 -37.89 -12.12
CA LYS A 296 3.05 -36.62 -11.51
C LYS A 296 4.37 -36.68 -10.75
N SER A 297 5.02 -35.53 -10.56
CA SER A 297 6.25 -35.42 -9.74
C SER A 297 5.98 -35.80 -8.28
N GLY A 298 6.98 -36.36 -7.60
CA GLY A 298 6.86 -36.83 -6.21
C GLY A 298 7.80 -36.11 -5.25
N PHE A 299 7.39 -36.02 -4.00
CA PHE A 299 8.16 -35.43 -2.89
C PHE A 299 8.37 -36.43 -1.78
N ASP A 300 9.57 -36.50 -1.22
CA ASP A 300 9.76 -37.09 0.11
C ASP A 300 9.23 -36.08 1.13
N VAL A 301 8.28 -36.50 1.98
CA VAL A 301 7.55 -35.59 2.90
C VAL A 301 7.71 -36.02 4.35
N ASN A 302 7.86 -35.04 5.25
CA ASN A 302 7.58 -35.19 6.67
C ASN A 302 6.50 -34.19 7.08
N ILE A 303 5.45 -34.67 7.75
CA ILE A 303 4.40 -33.81 8.30
C ILE A 303 4.48 -33.84 9.83
N ARG A 304 4.52 -32.67 10.44
CA ARG A 304 4.60 -32.48 11.89
C ARG A 304 3.59 -31.46 12.33
N VAL A 305 2.99 -31.69 13.48
CA VAL A 305 2.10 -30.71 14.11
C VAL A 305 2.56 -30.52 15.54
N LEU A 306 2.71 -29.26 15.93
CA LEU A 306 3.05 -28.86 17.29
C LEU A 306 2.00 -27.88 17.79
N ALA A 307 1.70 -27.98 19.07
CA ALA A 307 0.89 -27.02 19.81
C ALA A 307 1.60 -26.67 21.12
N SER A 308 1.51 -25.40 21.50
CA SER A 308 2.03 -24.81 22.72
C SER A 308 0.90 -24.05 23.40
N ALA A 309 0.68 -24.34 24.68
CA ALA A 309 -0.31 -23.66 25.51
C ALA A 309 0.16 -23.61 26.97
N ALA A 310 -0.59 -22.91 27.83
CA ALA A 310 -0.23 -22.78 29.25
C ALA A 310 -0.18 -24.11 30.01
N THR A 311 -1.02 -25.08 29.64
CA THR A 311 -1.03 -26.42 30.26
C THR A 311 -1.00 -27.52 29.21
N LYS A 312 -0.55 -28.70 29.63
CA LYS A 312 -0.41 -29.87 28.76
C LYS A 312 -1.76 -30.36 28.23
N GLU A 313 -2.81 -30.30 29.05
CA GLU A 313 -4.16 -30.74 28.70
C GLU A 313 -4.73 -29.88 27.58
N ILE A 314 -4.57 -28.56 27.67
CA ILE A 314 -5.02 -27.61 26.63
C ILE A 314 -4.21 -27.83 25.36
N ALA A 315 -2.88 -27.93 25.47
CA ALA A 315 -2.01 -28.15 24.32
C ALA A 315 -2.36 -29.47 23.60
N GLN A 316 -2.63 -30.54 24.35
CA GLN A 316 -3.02 -31.85 23.82
C GLN A 316 -4.40 -31.82 23.17
N TYR A 317 -5.39 -31.15 23.79
CA TYR A 317 -6.71 -30.96 23.21
C TYR A 317 -6.63 -30.20 21.88
N LYS A 318 -5.90 -29.08 21.83
CA LYS A 318 -5.72 -28.28 20.62
C LYS A 318 -4.97 -29.03 19.52
N LEU A 319 -3.90 -29.73 19.89
CA LEU A 319 -3.18 -30.61 18.97
C LEU A 319 -4.13 -31.67 18.38
N GLN A 320 -4.93 -32.35 19.22
CA GLN A 320 -5.84 -33.38 18.77
C GLN A 320 -6.89 -32.84 17.78
N ASN A 321 -7.39 -31.63 17.99
CA ASN A 321 -8.30 -30.98 17.03
C ASN A 321 -7.64 -30.80 15.66
N ILE A 322 -6.39 -30.31 15.62
CA ILE A 322 -5.63 -30.19 14.36
C ILE A 322 -5.41 -31.58 13.73
N LEU A 323 -5.07 -32.60 14.52
CA LEU A 323 -4.86 -33.95 13.99
C LEU A 323 -6.16 -34.52 13.39
N ASN A 324 -7.31 -34.26 14.02
CA ASN A 324 -8.61 -34.73 13.55
C ASN A 324 -9.01 -34.10 12.22
N SER A 325 -8.61 -32.86 11.91
CA SER A 325 -8.89 -32.28 10.58
C SER A 325 -8.22 -33.03 9.41
N PHE A 326 -7.18 -33.85 9.66
CA PHE A 326 -6.57 -34.67 8.61
C PHE A 326 -7.39 -35.92 8.24
N THR A 327 -8.50 -36.22 8.94
CA THR A 327 -9.35 -37.36 8.56
C THR A 327 -10.05 -37.16 7.22
N GLN A 328 -10.20 -35.90 6.76
CA GLN A 328 -10.77 -35.59 5.44
C GLN A 328 -9.94 -36.15 4.26
N TYR A 329 -8.67 -36.46 4.49
CA TYR A 329 -7.78 -37.04 3.48
C TYR A 329 -7.90 -38.57 3.36
N LYS A 330 -8.80 -39.19 4.13
CA LYS A 330 -9.09 -40.61 4.07
C LYS A 330 -10.19 -40.90 3.04
N GLY A 331 -9.99 -41.93 2.24
CA GLY A 331 -11.05 -42.48 1.37
C GLY A 331 -11.36 -43.95 1.68
N TYR A 332 -12.09 -44.60 0.78
CA TYR A 332 -12.47 -46.01 0.87
C TYR A 332 -11.29 -46.97 0.61
N GLN A 333 -11.58 -48.25 0.37
CA GLN A 333 -10.64 -49.39 0.38
C GLN A 333 -9.29 -49.18 -0.34
N TYR A 334 -9.22 -48.37 -1.40
CA TYR A 334 -7.99 -48.16 -2.19
C TYR A 334 -7.37 -46.76 -2.09
N VAL A 335 -7.83 -45.96 -1.12
CA VAL A 335 -7.23 -44.67 -0.78
C VAL A 335 -6.45 -44.82 0.54
N ASN A 336 -5.34 -44.11 0.65
CA ASN A 336 -4.50 -44.08 1.83
C ASN A 336 -5.06 -43.10 2.88
N SER A 337 -4.52 -43.14 4.09
CA SER A 337 -4.89 -42.20 5.16
C SER A 337 -3.65 -41.72 5.91
N LEU A 338 -3.73 -40.51 6.45
CA LEU A 338 -2.70 -39.93 7.31
C LEU A 338 -2.99 -40.28 8.77
N VAL A 339 -2.10 -41.06 9.37
CA VAL A 339 -2.21 -41.50 10.77
C VAL A 339 -1.23 -40.71 11.62
N ALA A 340 -1.75 -39.99 12.61
CA ALA A 340 -0.94 -39.28 13.57
C ALA A 340 -0.39 -40.23 14.65
N GLY A 341 0.90 -40.10 14.97
CA GLY A 341 1.47 -40.73 16.15
C GLY A 341 0.89 -40.15 17.44
N LYS A 342 1.05 -40.87 18.55
CA LYS A 342 0.57 -40.41 19.87
C LYS A 342 1.18 -39.04 20.21
N PRO A 343 0.35 -38.06 20.65
CA PRO A 343 0.84 -36.79 21.18
C PRO A 343 1.95 -36.99 22.21
N SER A 344 3.08 -36.32 22.03
CA SER A 344 4.24 -36.46 22.93
C SER A 344 5.02 -35.17 23.05
N GLN A 345 5.77 -35.03 24.16
CA GLN A 345 6.68 -33.91 24.42
C GLN A 345 8.11 -34.25 23.98
N SER A 346 8.24 -34.96 22.85
CA SER A 346 9.53 -35.49 22.40
C SER A 346 10.49 -34.36 22.04
N GLU A 347 11.58 -34.23 22.79
CA GLU A 347 12.64 -33.24 22.52
C GLU A 347 13.16 -33.37 21.08
N LYS A 348 13.29 -34.60 20.57
CA LYS A 348 13.71 -34.85 19.19
C LYS A 348 12.71 -34.32 18.16
N LEU A 349 11.41 -34.41 18.42
CA LEU A 349 10.39 -33.85 17.54
C LEU A 349 10.48 -32.31 17.52
N ILE A 350 10.54 -31.69 18.70
CA ILE A 350 10.62 -30.23 18.86
C ILE A 350 11.88 -29.70 18.18
N LYS A 351 13.03 -30.34 18.42
CA LYS A 351 14.30 -29.98 17.78
C LYS A 351 14.25 -30.13 16.25
N ASN A 352 13.66 -31.20 15.76
CA ASN A 352 13.49 -31.39 14.32
C ASN A 352 12.56 -30.33 13.71
N PHE A 353 11.55 -29.86 14.44
CA PHE A 353 10.67 -28.77 14.03
C PHE A 353 11.42 -27.44 13.94
N ILE A 354 12.10 -27.04 15.02
CA ILE A 354 12.85 -25.77 15.10
C ILE A 354 13.90 -25.68 13.99
N TYR A 355 14.72 -26.71 13.86
CA TYR A 355 15.78 -26.74 12.83
C TYR A 355 15.31 -27.29 11.48
N ARG A 356 14.00 -27.54 11.31
CA ARG A 356 13.38 -28.05 10.07
C ARG A 356 14.06 -29.30 9.49
N TYR A 357 14.71 -30.11 10.35
CA TYR A 357 15.50 -31.25 9.92
C TYR A 357 14.66 -32.28 9.19
N PHE A 358 15.08 -32.70 8.00
CA PHE A 358 14.45 -33.82 7.30
C PHE A 358 14.78 -35.18 7.95
N ASP A 359 13.74 -35.97 8.23
CA ASP A 359 13.82 -37.31 8.83
C ASP A 359 13.64 -38.39 7.75
N GLU A 360 14.76 -38.87 7.18
CA GLU A 360 14.77 -39.86 6.10
C GLU A 360 14.15 -41.21 6.48
N LYS A 361 14.07 -41.54 7.79
CA LYS A 361 13.54 -42.83 8.24
C LYS A 361 12.02 -42.85 8.28
N ASN A 362 11.41 -41.69 8.52
CA ASN A 362 9.97 -41.53 8.71
C ASN A 362 9.35 -40.68 7.58
N SER A 363 9.98 -40.66 6.41
CA SER A 363 9.46 -39.99 5.22
C SER A 363 8.65 -40.94 4.34
N PHE A 364 7.65 -40.40 3.65
CA PHE A 364 6.86 -41.09 2.64
C PHE A 364 6.71 -40.21 1.40
N VAL A 365 6.32 -40.80 0.28
CA VAL A 365 6.19 -40.09 -0.98
C VAL A 365 4.75 -39.66 -1.25
N LEU A 366 4.56 -38.36 -1.51
CA LEU A 366 3.32 -37.77 -2.03
C LEU A 366 3.59 -37.11 -3.38
N ASN A 367 2.63 -37.15 -4.29
CA ASN A 367 2.72 -36.45 -5.56
C ASN A 367 2.30 -34.98 -5.46
N THR A 368 2.41 -34.24 -6.56
CA THR A 368 2.03 -32.81 -6.61
C THR A 368 0.58 -32.55 -6.24
N LYS A 369 -0.36 -33.42 -6.66
CA LYS A 369 -1.80 -33.30 -6.38
C LYS A 369 -2.11 -33.52 -4.90
N GLU A 370 -1.50 -34.54 -4.31
CA GLU A 370 -1.58 -34.83 -2.87
C GLU A 370 -0.98 -33.69 -2.05
N MET A 371 0.14 -33.12 -2.49
CA MET A 371 0.74 -31.94 -1.84
C MET A 371 -0.14 -30.70 -1.93
N ALA A 372 -0.69 -30.38 -3.11
CA ALA A 372 -1.64 -29.27 -3.29
C ALA A 372 -2.91 -29.42 -2.45
N SER A 373 -3.31 -30.66 -2.13
CA SER A 373 -4.46 -30.91 -1.25
C SER A 373 -4.14 -30.67 0.24
N LEU A 374 -2.87 -30.81 0.64
CA LEU A 374 -2.41 -30.64 2.03
C LEU A 374 -1.96 -29.22 2.32
N TRP A 375 -1.43 -28.52 1.31
CA TRP A 375 -0.92 -27.17 1.43
C TRP A 375 -1.16 -26.40 0.15
N HIS A 376 -1.80 -25.25 0.29
CA HIS A 376 -1.90 -24.18 -0.69
C HIS A 376 -2.09 -22.86 0.06
N LEU A 377 -1.91 -21.73 -0.62
CA LEU A 377 -2.23 -20.43 -0.03
C LEU A 377 -3.74 -20.25 0.06
N PRO A 378 -4.25 -19.47 1.04
CA PRO A 378 -5.68 -19.30 1.24
C PRO A 378 -6.31 -18.66 0.01
N LEU A 379 -7.47 -19.16 -0.40
CA LEU A 379 -8.17 -18.62 -1.57
C LEU A 379 -8.76 -17.25 -1.21
N PRO A 380 -8.87 -16.30 -2.15
CA PRO A 380 -9.46 -14.99 -1.86
C PRO A 380 -10.89 -15.08 -1.27
N THR A 381 -11.60 -16.17 -1.56
CA THR A 381 -12.95 -16.50 -1.07
C THR A 381 -12.96 -17.26 0.27
N THR A 382 -11.81 -17.49 0.90
CA THR A 382 -11.73 -18.17 2.20
C THR A 382 -12.30 -17.28 3.30
N GLU A 383 -13.40 -17.71 3.92
CA GLU A 383 -14.11 -16.96 4.97
C GLU A 383 -13.53 -17.14 6.39
N THR A 384 -12.51 -17.98 6.54
CA THR A 384 -11.91 -18.24 7.85
C THR A 384 -11.45 -16.94 8.51
N PRO A 385 -11.92 -16.64 9.75
CA PRO A 385 -11.48 -15.45 10.47
C PRO A 385 -10.00 -15.55 10.84
N ASN A 386 -9.39 -14.40 11.15
CA ASN A 386 -8.02 -14.29 11.66
C ASN A 386 -6.93 -14.85 10.72
N ILE A 387 -7.14 -14.93 9.40
CA ILE A 387 -6.03 -15.13 8.46
C ILE A 387 -5.28 -13.80 8.29
N ARG A 388 -3.94 -13.87 8.26
CA ARG A 388 -3.09 -12.70 7.96
C ARG A 388 -3.13 -12.41 6.46
N TRP A 389 -4.07 -11.56 6.05
CA TRP A 389 -4.19 -11.06 4.67
C TRP A 389 -3.24 -9.90 4.40
N LEU A 390 -2.90 -9.70 3.12
CA LEU A 390 -2.32 -8.47 2.63
C LEU A 390 -3.43 -7.41 2.58
N MET A 391 -3.20 -6.27 3.23
CA MET A 391 -4.20 -5.21 3.38
C MET A 391 -4.47 -4.48 2.06
N ALA A 392 -3.43 -4.26 1.24
CA ALA A 392 -3.52 -3.65 -0.07
C ALA A 392 -2.51 -4.29 -1.03
N LYS A 393 -2.90 -4.52 -2.28
CA LYS A 393 -2.01 -5.08 -3.32
C LYS A 393 -0.78 -4.21 -3.51
N LYS A 394 0.38 -4.82 -3.78
CA LYS A 394 1.60 -4.10 -4.22
C LYS A 394 1.78 -4.26 -5.73
N SER A 395 1.86 -3.14 -6.44
CA SER A 395 1.99 -3.12 -7.91
C SER A 395 3.39 -2.70 -8.32
N SER A 396 3.88 -3.26 -9.43
CA SER A 396 5.18 -2.87 -10.00
C SER A 396 5.14 -1.43 -10.51
N PRO A 397 6.22 -0.64 -10.34
CA PRO A 397 6.31 0.66 -10.98
C PRO A 397 6.40 0.48 -12.51
N PRO A 398 5.99 1.49 -13.30
CA PRO A 398 6.16 1.51 -14.75
C PRO A 398 7.63 1.27 -15.16
N PRO A 399 7.90 0.61 -16.30
CA PRO A 399 9.29 0.38 -16.74
C PRO A 399 9.98 1.67 -17.24
N ASP A 400 9.19 2.64 -17.68
CA ASP A 400 9.56 3.96 -18.20
C ASP A 400 9.64 5.05 -17.12
N MET A 401 9.84 4.64 -15.86
CA MET A 401 9.98 5.57 -14.74
C MET A 401 11.01 6.68 -15.02
N PRO A 402 10.66 7.96 -14.80
CA PRO A 402 11.60 9.06 -14.99
C PRO A 402 12.89 8.92 -14.17
N LYS A 403 14.02 9.23 -14.80
CA LYS A 403 15.35 9.19 -14.16
C LYS A 403 15.70 10.48 -13.42
N ASP A 404 15.16 11.59 -13.89
CA ASP A 404 15.38 12.93 -13.39
C ASP A 404 14.06 13.57 -12.93
N GLY A 405 14.14 14.68 -12.21
CA GLY A 405 12.99 15.39 -11.64
C GLY A 405 12.82 15.16 -10.14
N VAL A 406 11.71 15.70 -9.61
CA VAL A 406 11.42 15.70 -8.16
C VAL A 406 11.02 14.30 -7.71
N ILE A 407 11.61 13.85 -6.60
CA ILE A 407 11.27 12.58 -5.95
C ILE A 407 9.93 12.74 -5.24
N LEU A 408 8.98 11.88 -5.58
CA LEU A 408 7.70 11.75 -4.88
C LEU A 408 7.76 10.66 -3.81
N GLY A 409 8.53 9.60 -4.05
CA GLY A 409 8.57 8.43 -3.19
C GLY A 409 9.52 7.36 -3.67
N GLN A 410 9.37 6.16 -3.11
CA GLN A 410 10.13 4.97 -3.48
C GLN A 410 9.21 3.75 -3.54
N VAL A 411 9.48 2.85 -4.48
CA VAL A 411 8.79 1.57 -4.61
C VAL A 411 9.75 0.46 -4.25
N HIS A 412 9.32 -0.41 -3.34
CA HIS A 412 10.00 -1.65 -2.99
C HIS A 412 9.22 -2.80 -3.63
N TYR A 413 9.70 -3.29 -4.77
CA TYR A 413 9.04 -4.37 -5.50
C TYR A 413 10.04 -5.47 -5.88
N ARG A 414 9.75 -6.71 -5.46
CA ARG A 414 10.57 -7.90 -5.73
C ARG A 414 12.06 -7.72 -5.39
N GLY A 415 12.35 -7.10 -4.24
CA GLY A 415 13.72 -6.86 -3.75
C GLY A 415 14.50 -5.77 -4.49
N LYS A 416 13.85 -5.06 -5.42
CA LYS A 416 14.41 -3.89 -6.10
C LYS A 416 13.75 -2.62 -5.57
N GLU A 417 14.59 -1.66 -5.18
CA GLU A 417 14.17 -0.31 -4.85
C GLU A 417 14.20 0.57 -6.10
N THR A 418 13.13 1.31 -6.37
CA THR A 418 13.02 2.24 -7.49
C THR A 418 12.48 3.57 -6.99
N LEU A 419 13.20 4.67 -7.25
CA LEU A 419 12.74 6.01 -6.89
C LEU A 419 11.64 6.47 -7.84
N VAL A 420 10.58 7.04 -7.27
CA VAL A 420 9.46 7.63 -8.01
C VAL A 420 9.73 9.09 -8.25
N ARG A 421 9.81 9.48 -9.51
CA ARG A 421 10.12 10.85 -9.92
C ARG A 421 9.07 11.40 -10.87
N ILE A 422 8.87 12.71 -10.81
CA ILE A 422 8.01 13.44 -11.75
C ILE A 422 8.82 14.53 -12.48
N GLN A 423 8.68 14.57 -13.81
CA GLN A 423 9.41 15.53 -14.63
C GLN A 423 8.78 16.92 -14.58
N ARG A 424 9.60 17.95 -14.87
CA ARG A 424 9.16 19.35 -14.91
C ARG A 424 7.99 19.59 -15.85
N GLU A 425 8.01 19.02 -17.05
CA GLU A 425 6.97 19.21 -18.05
C GLU A 425 5.63 18.59 -17.62
N ASP A 426 5.67 17.42 -17.00
CA ASP A 426 4.48 16.72 -16.50
C ASP A 426 3.85 17.46 -15.32
N ARG A 427 4.65 18.08 -14.46
CA ARG A 427 4.16 18.92 -13.34
C ARG A 427 3.36 20.14 -13.80
N ARG A 428 3.49 20.57 -15.06
CA ARG A 428 2.64 21.63 -15.63
C ARG A 428 1.20 21.21 -15.89
N ARG A 429 0.87 19.94 -15.64
CA ARG A 429 -0.49 19.42 -15.57
C ARG A 429 -1.01 19.33 -14.15
N HIS A 430 -0.41 20.04 -13.20
CA HIS A 430 -0.83 20.05 -11.80
C HIS A 430 -0.70 18.67 -11.11
N THR A 431 -0.82 18.65 -9.80
CA THR A 431 -0.76 17.43 -8.99
C THR A 431 -1.89 17.47 -7.97
N TYR A 432 -2.68 16.41 -7.95
CA TYR A 432 -3.78 16.23 -7.02
C TYR A 432 -3.41 15.21 -5.95
N ILE A 433 -3.59 15.57 -4.68
CA ILE A 433 -3.24 14.76 -3.51
C ILE A 433 -4.46 14.65 -2.59
N ILE A 434 -4.87 13.42 -2.26
CA ILE A 434 -5.99 13.16 -1.35
C ILE A 434 -5.61 12.18 -0.24
N GLY A 435 -6.16 12.37 0.95
CA GLY A 435 -5.98 11.43 2.06
C GLY A 435 -6.42 11.98 3.40
N LYS A 436 -6.87 11.10 4.30
CA LYS A 436 -7.22 11.44 5.69
C LYS A 436 -6.06 12.08 6.45
N SER A 437 -6.35 12.78 7.55
CA SER A 437 -5.33 13.33 8.43
C SER A 437 -4.34 12.25 8.92
N GLY A 438 -3.07 12.61 9.00
CA GLY A 438 -1.98 11.71 9.44
C GLY A 438 -1.56 10.63 8.43
N SER A 439 -2.04 10.69 7.18
CA SER A 439 -1.73 9.69 6.15
C SER A 439 -0.35 9.83 5.50
N GLY A 440 0.20 11.05 5.45
CA GLY A 440 1.50 11.36 4.83
C GLY A 440 1.48 12.53 3.84
N LYS A 441 0.34 13.21 3.62
CA LYS A 441 0.23 14.35 2.69
C LYS A 441 1.28 15.44 2.95
N SER A 442 1.35 15.97 4.17
CA SER A 442 2.25 17.07 4.52
C SER A 442 3.72 16.68 4.34
N VAL A 443 4.09 15.42 4.65
CA VAL A 443 5.44 14.89 4.40
C VAL A 443 5.79 14.95 2.91
N LEU A 444 4.86 14.55 2.04
CA LEU A 444 5.05 14.63 0.59
C LEU A 444 5.16 16.08 0.12
N LEU A 445 4.29 16.98 0.58
CA LEU A 445 4.34 18.41 0.23
C LEU A 445 5.67 19.04 0.64
N THR A 446 6.12 18.84 1.89
CA THR A 446 7.41 19.31 2.40
C THR A 446 8.56 18.78 1.56
N SER A 447 8.57 17.48 1.27
CA SER A 447 9.63 16.83 0.48
C SER A 447 9.72 17.40 -0.94
N MET A 448 8.58 17.63 -1.60
CA MET A 448 8.54 18.22 -2.92
C MET A 448 8.98 19.69 -2.90
N ALA A 449 8.45 20.50 -1.99
CA ALA A 449 8.76 21.93 -1.89
C ALA A 449 10.23 22.18 -1.56
N MET A 450 10.80 21.37 -0.65
CA MET A 450 12.24 21.39 -0.34
C MET A 450 13.09 21.15 -1.58
N GLN A 451 12.77 20.12 -2.37
CA GLN A 451 13.52 19.79 -3.59
C GLN A 451 13.44 20.94 -4.61
N ASP A 452 12.28 21.56 -4.77
CA ASP A 452 12.13 22.70 -5.68
C ASP A 452 12.93 23.93 -5.25
N ILE A 453 12.92 24.24 -3.95
CA ILE A 453 13.73 25.32 -3.38
C ILE A 453 15.22 25.05 -3.61
N GLN A 454 15.68 23.81 -3.38
CA GLN A 454 17.06 23.39 -3.61
C GLN A 454 17.44 23.41 -5.10
N ASN A 455 16.49 23.12 -6.00
CA ASN A 455 16.67 23.20 -7.45
C ASN A 455 16.66 24.65 -7.99
N GLY A 456 16.51 25.66 -7.14
CA GLY A 456 16.48 27.06 -7.57
C GLY A 456 15.15 27.48 -8.21
N GLU A 457 14.06 26.77 -7.93
CA GLU A 457 12.74 27.09 -8.48
C GLU A 457 11.97 28.09 -7.60
N GLY A 458 10.97 28.72 -8.22
CA GLY A 458 10.03 29.60 -7.53
C GLY A 458 8.93 28.77 -6.87
N VAL A 459 8.69 29.03 -5.58
CA VAL A 459 7.78 28.23 -4.76
C VAL A 459 6.82 29.14 -4.00
N GLY A 460 5.54 28.82 -4.06
CA GLY A 460 4.49 29.38 -3.22
C GLY A 460 3.92 28.30 -2.32
N VAL A 461 3.67 28.60 -1.05
CA VAL A 461 3.02 27.67 -0.10
C VAL A 461 1.90 28.42 0.61
N ILE A 462 0.70 27.87 0.61
CA ILE A 462 -0.44 28.36 1.38
C ILE A 462 -0.88 27.28 2.35
N ASP A 463 -0.81 27.58 3.64
CA ASP A 463 -1.06 26.63 4.72
C ASP A 463 -2.02 27.21 5.78
N PRO A 464 -3.22 26.62 5.98
CA PRO A 464 -4.19 27.06 7.00
C PRO A 464 -3.83 26.63 8.43
N HIS A 465 -2.84 25.74 8.62
CA HIS A 465 -2.43 25.22 9.92
C HIS A 465 -1.13 25.85 10.41
N GLY A 466 -0.20 26.08 9.49
CA GLY A 466 1.10 26.72 9.67
C GLY A 466 2.26 25.74 9.80
N GLU A 467 2.00 24.46 10.07
CA GLU A 467 3.02 23.42 10.25
C GLU A 467 3.84 23.17 8.98
N LEU A 468 3.20 23.16 7.80
CA LEU A 468 3.89 22.94 6.52
C LEU A 468 4.89 24.06 6.24
N VAL A 469 4.55 25.31 6.57
CA VAL A 469 5.46 26.45 6.42
C VAL A 469 6.66 26.32 7.36
N GLU A 470 6.44 25.95 8.62
CA GLU A 470 7.54 25.74 9.58
C GLU A 470 8.50 24.63 9.12
N ASP A 471 7.95 23.50 8.66
CA ASP A 471 8.73 22.36 8.17
C ASP A 471 9.59 22.76 6.96
N ILE A 472 9.06 23.55 6.02
CA ILE A 472 9.79 24.00 4.83
C ILE A 472 10.91 24.99 5.22
N LEU A 473 10.66 25.90 6.17
CA LEU A 473 11.65 26.89 6.62
C LEU A 473 12.94 26.22 7.15
N GLU A 474 12.84 25.05 7.78
CA GLU A 474 14.01 24.33 8.28
C GLU A 474 14.95 23.87 7.15
N HIS A 475 14.49 23.83 5.90
CA HIS A 475 15.20 23.24 4.76
C HIS A 475 15.66 24.23 3.68
N ILE A 476 15.43 25.52 3.88
CA ILE A 476 15.81 26.55 2.90
C ILE A 476 17.35 26.71 2.89
N PRO A 477 18.03 26.61 1.75
CA PRO A 477 19.47 26.80 1.70
C PRO A 477 19.83 28.28 1.94
N LYS A 478 20.98 28.55 2.58
CA LYS A 478 21.38 29.90 3.02
C LYS A 478 21.47 30.89 1.88
N GLU A 479 21.92 30.44 0.72
CA GLU A 479 22.05 31.20 -0.53
C GLU A 479 20.70 31.69 -1.09
N ARG A 480 19.57 31.12 -0.65
CA ARG A 480 18.21 31.54 -1.02
C ARG A 480 17.51 32.36 0.07
N ALA A 481 18.19 32.67 1.19
CA ALA A 481 17.58 33.36 2.32
C ALA A 481 16.95 34.72 1.94
N ASP A 482 17.58 35.46 1.02
CA ASP A 482 17.08 36.76 0.56
C ASP A 482 15.83 36.67 -0.34
N ASP A 483 15.54 35.49 -0.89
CA ASP A 483 14.38 35.22 -1.74
C ASP A 483 13.13 34.86 -0.93
N VAL A 484 13.26 34.69 0.38
CA VAL A 484 12.20 34.21 1.26
C VAL A 484 11.27 35.36 1.67
N ILE A 485 9.99 35.15 1.46
CA ILE A 485 8.89 36.01 1.89
C ILE A 485 7.97 35.16 2.78
N ILE A 486 7.82 35.56 4.04
CA ILE A 486 6.97 34.88 5.02
C ILE A 486 5.82 35.83 5.35
N PHE A 487 4.65 35.55 4.78
CA PHE A 487 3.43 36.25 5.11
C PHE A 487 2.74 35.54 6.28
N ASP A 488 2.89 36.09 7.48
CA ASP A 488 2.25 35.61 8.71
C ASP A 488 1.40 36.74 9.32
N PRO A 489 0.07 36.70 9.18
CA PRO A 489 -0.83 37.71 9.76
C PRO A 489 -0.74 37.80 11.28
N SER A 490 -0.26 36.75 11.96
CA SER A 490 -0.13 36.77 13.42
C SER A 490 1.00 37.67 13.92
N ASP A 491 1.94 38.08 13.05
CA ASP A 491 2.90 39.15 13.36
C ASP A 491 2.24 40.53 13.24
N VAL A 492 1.53 40.91 14.30
CA VAL A 492 0.89 42.22 14.42
C VAL A 492 1.88 43.37 14.62
N SER A 493 3.15 43.08 14.94
CA SER A 493 4.15 44.12 15.21
C SER A 493 4.66 44.77 13.93
N ARG A 494 4.77 43.99 12.86
CA ARG A 494 5.18 44.45 11.54
C ARG A 494 4.25 43.92 10.45
N PRO A 495 2.99 44.41 10.38
CA PRO A 495 2.00 43.88 9.47
C PRO A 495 2.43 44.05 8.01
N MET A 496 2.26 43.00 7.23
CA MET A 496 2.46 43.02 5.78
C MET A 496 1.15 43.40 5.08
N GLY A 497 1.18 44.47 4.30
CA GLY A 497 0.07 44.87 3.46
C GLY A 497 -0.26 43.82 2.39
N LEU A 498 -1.56 43.58 2.18
CA LEU A 498 -2.10 42.74 1.12
C LEU A 498 -3.35 43.42 0.54
N ASN A 499 -3.19 44.14 -0.57
CA ASN A 499 -4.24 44.96 -1.13
C ASN A 499 -4.79 44.37 -2.44
N MET A 500 -6.03 43.88 -2.38
CA MET A 500 -6.72 43.32 -3.54
C MET A 500 -6.92 44.35 -4.67
N LEU A 501 -7.11 45.64 -4.32
CA LEU A 501 -7.48 46.70 -5.27
C LEU A 501 -6.29 47.33 -6.02
N GLU A 502 -5.07 46.82 -5.84
CA GLU A 502 -3.93 47.22 -6.66
C GLU A 502 -3.99 46.64 -8.08
N TYR A 503 -3.67 47.48 -9.07
CA TYR A 503 -3.70 47.14 -10.47
C TYR A 503 -2.79 48.04 -11.34
N ASP A 504 -2.25 47.47 -12.41
CA ASP A 504 -1.47 48.18 -13.42
C ASP A 504 -2.29 48.45 -14.68
N THR A 505 -3.05 47.47 -15.16
CA THR A 505 -3.84 47.55 -16.39
C THR A 505 -5.36 47.59 -16.13
N ALA A 506 -6.14 48.04 -17.12
CA ALA A 506 -7.60 48.10 -16.98
C ALA A 506 -8.22 46.70 -16.79
N GLU A 507 -7.65 45.69 -17.42
CA GLU A 507 -8.08 44.30 -17.30
C GLU A 507 -7.84 43.76 -15.89
N GLN A 508 -6.69 44.10 -15.28
CA GLN A 508 -6.42 43.77 -13.88
C GLN A 508 -7.37 44.48 -12.91
N LYS A 509 -7.78 45.71 -13.21
CA LYS A 509 -8.78 46.44 -12.43
C LYS A 509 -10.11 45.70 -12.41
N ASP A 510 -10.62 45.31 -13.57
CA ASP A 510 -11.89 44.60 -13.68
C ASP A 510 -11.81 43.21 -13.04
N PHE A 511 -10.70 42.49 -13.25
CA PHE A 511 -10.44 41.20 -12.62
C PHE A 511 -10.41 41.31 -11.09
N ALA A 512 -9.70 42.28 -10.54
CA ALA A 512 -9.62 42.47 -9.09
C ALA A 512 -10.99 42.71 -8.46
N VAL A 513 -11.83 43.52 -9.12
CA VAL A 513 -13.21 43.78 -8.67
C VAL A 513 -14.08 42.53 -8.75
N GLN A 514 -14.02 41.80 -9.86
CA GLN A 514 -14.78 40.56 -10.05
C GLN A 514 -14.39 39.49 -9.02
N GLU A 515 -13.09 39.26 -8.84
CA GLU A 515 -12.62 38.28 -7.86
C GLU A 515 -12.95 38.72 -6.44
N MET A 516 -12.84 40.00 -6.09
CA MET A 516 -13.22 40.47 -4.76
C MET A 516 -14.70 40.19 -4.47
N VAL A 517 -15.58 40.36 -5.47
CA VAL A 517 -17.00 39.98 -5.36
C VAL A 517 -17.14 38.47 -5.17
N ALA A 518 -16.46 37.64 -5.98
CA ALA A 518 -16.49 36.18 -5.86
C ALA A 518 -16.00 35.69 -4.49
N ILE A 519 -14.98 36.34 -3.93
CA ILE A 519 -14.48 36.11 -2.57
C ILE A 519 -15.59 36.39 -1.54
N PHE A 520 -16.31 37.51 -1.67
CA PHE A 520 -17.42 37.82 -0.77
C PHE A 520 -18.56 36.80 -0.86
N TYR A 521 -18.90 36.35 -2.06
CA TYR A 521 -19.85 35.25 -2.27
C TYR A 521 -19.40 33.96 -1.58
N LYS A 522 -18.12 33.59 -1.70
CA LYS A 522 -17.57 32.39 -1.07
C LYS A 522 -17.58 32.47 0.47
N LEU A 523 -17.29 33.65 1.04
CA LEU A 523 -17.20 33.82 2.50
C LEU A 523 -18.55 33.89 3.20
N PHE A 524 -19.57 34.47 2.55
CA PHE A 524 -20.86 34.75 3.19
C PHE A 524 -22.04 33.97 2.60
N GLY A 525 -21.90 33.40 1.40
CA GLY A 525 -22.94 32.68 0.67
C GLY A 525 -23.92 33.59 -0.08
N GLU A 526 -24.57 33.05 -1.12
CA GLU A 526 -25.53 33.77 -1.97
C GLU A 526 -26.75 34.31 -1.20
N GLU A 527 -27.15 33.64 -0.12
CA GLU A 527 -28.25 34.07 0.74
C GLU A 527 -27.95 35.39 1.47
N MET A 528 -26.65 35.65 1.73
CA MET A 528 -26.17 36.85 2.42
C MET A 528 -25.47 37.85 1.51
N ILE A 529 -25.40 37.59 0.19
CA ILE A 529 -24.79 38.46 -0.82
C ILE A 529 -25.68 38.41 -2.05
N GLY A 530 -26.52 39.44 -2.25
CA GLY A 530 -27.42 39.53 -3.39
C GLY A 530 -26.88 40.39 -4.55
N PRO A 531 -27.54 40.39 -5.73
CA PRO A 531 -27.16 41.19 -6.88
C PRO A 531 -27.01 42.70 -6.58
N MET A 532 -27.82 43.21 -5.64
CA MET A 532 -27.74 44.61 -5.20
C MET A 532 -26.46 44.91 -4.40
N PHE A 533 -26.00 43.98 -3.56
CA PHE A 533 -24.72 44.13 -2.86
C PHE A 533 -23.57 44.14 -3.85
N GLU A 534 -23.58 43.20 -4.82
CA GLU A 534 -22.58 43.17 -5.88
C GLU A 534 -22.55 44.50 -6.65
N HIS A 535 -23.70 45.00 -7.09
CA HIS A 535 -23.80 46.25 -7.86
C HIS A 535 -23.18 47.44 -7.11
N TYR A 536 -23.50 47.59 -5.82
CA TYR A 536 -22.98 48.67 -4.98
C TYR A 536 -21.47 48.51 -4.73
N MET A 537 -21.03 47.30 -4.38
CA MET A 537 -19.62 47.01 -4.12
C MET A 537 -18.75 47.22 -5.36
N ARG A 538 -19.19 46.72 -6.51
CA ARG A 538 -18.52 46.88 -7.80
C ARG A 538 -18.33 48.36 -8.13
N ASN A 539 -19.38 49.16 -8.06
CA ASN A 539 -19.31 50.59 -8.37
C ASN A 539 -18.47 51.38 -7.35
N ALA A 540 -18.46 50.98 -6.08
CA ALA A 540 -17.58 51.57 -5.07
C ALA A 540 -16.11 51.27 -5.34
N MET A 541 -15.75 50.01 -5.57
CA MET A 541 -14.37 49.63 -5.88
C MET A 541 -13.88 50.29 -7.17
N LEU A 542 -14.68 50.27 -8.25
CA LEU A 542 -14.31 50.89 -9.53
C LEU A 542 -14.09 52.41 -9.40
N ALA A 543 -14.91 53.09 -8.60
CA ALA A 543 -14.77 54.53 -8.36
C ALA A 543 -13.54 54.85 -7.50
N LEU A 544 -13.27 54.06 -6.46
CA LEU A 544 -12.09 54.22 -5.61
C LEU A 544 -10.80 54.00 -6.41
N MET A 545 -10.76 52.93 -7.20
CA MET A 545 -9.59 52.51 -7.98
C MET A 545 -9.20 53.50 -9.07
N GLU A 546 -10.11 54.36 -9.55
CA GLU A 546 -9.77 55.32 -10.62
C GLU A 546 -8.69 56.33 -10.22
N ASP A 547 -8.57 56.63 -8.93
CA ASP A 547 -7.54 57.52 -8.41
C ASP A 547 -6.24 56.78 -8.06
N LYS A 548 -5.49 56.37 -9.09
CA LYS A 548 -4.21 55.67 -8.94
C LYS A 548 -3.19 56.39 -8.04
N LYS A 549 -3.24 57.73 -7.96
CA LYS A 549 -2.26 58.51 -7.19
C LYS A 549 -2.43 58.34 -5.69
N THR A 550 -3.67 58.28 -5.21
CA THR A 550 -3.95 58.11 -3.77
C THR A 550 -4.04 56.65 -3.38
N GLY A 551 -4.22 55.75 -4.36
CA GLY A 551 -4.48 54.35 -4.14
C GLY A 551 -5.93 54.09 -3.74
N ALA A 552 -6.28 52.82 -3.65
CA ALA A 552 -7.58 52.37 -3.20
C ALA A 552 -7.41 51.19 -2.25
N THR A 553 -8.19 51.17 -1.18
CA THR A 553 -8.19 50.09 -0.20
C THR A 553 -9.62 49.66 0.12
N ILE A 554 -9.82 48.42 0.54
CA ILE A 554 -11.16 47.94 0.88
C ILE A 554 -11.73 48.63 2.13
N ILE A 555 -10.88 49.23 2.95
CA ILE A 555 -11.27 49.98 4.15
C ILE A 555 -11.97 51.31 3.84
N GLU A 556 -11.78 51.85 2.62
CA GLU A 556 -12.41 53.09 2.18
C GLU A 556 -13.80 52.89 1.57
N ILE A 557 -14.20 51.64 1.29
CA ILE A 557 -15.49 51.33 0.66
C ILE A 557 -16.67 51.91 1.47
N PRO A 558 -16.76 51.74 2.81
CA PRO A 558 -17.83 52.36 3.59
C PRO A 558 -17.91 53.88 3.43
N ARG A 559 -16.77 54.57 3.27
CA ARG A 559 -16.72 56.04 3.12
C ARG A 559 -17.36 56.53 1.84
N MET A 560 -17.34 55.72 0.77
CA MET A 560 -18.04 56.07 -0.47
C MET A 560 -19.54 56.27 -0.24
N PHE A 561 -20.11 55.56 0.73
CA PHE A 561 -21.52 55.62 1.06
C PHE A 561 -21.82 56.67 2.14
N THR A 562 -20.99 56.78 3.17
CA THR A 562 -21.23 57.63 4.34
C THR A 562 -20.68 59.06 4.24
N ASP A 563 -19.60 59.30 3.48
CA ASP A 563 -18.95 60.61 3.36
C ASP A 563 -19.20 61.23 1.97
N ALA A 564 -20.15 62.16 1.90
CA ALA A 564 -20.53 62.83 0.66
C ALA A 564 -19.40 63.66 0.03
N LYS A 565 -18.51 64.24 0.84
CA LYS A 565 -17.39 65.04 0.34
C LYS A 565 -16.35 64.15 -0.32
N PHE A 566 -15.98 63.06 0.36
CA PHE A 566 -15.06 62.05 -0.17
C PHE A 566 -15.61 61.39 -1.43
N ARG A 567 -16.89 60.98 -1.43
CA ARG A 567 -17.55 60.43 -2.62
C ARG A 567 -17.48 61.41 -3.79
N LYS A 568 -17.85 62.67 -3.60
CA LYS A 568 -17.81 63.68 -4.67
C LYS A 568 -16.39 63.86 -5.24
N GLU A 569 -15.37 63.83 -4.39
CA GLU A 569 -13.97 63.88 -4.81
C GLU A 569 -13.59 62.68 -5.68
N LYS A 570 -13.84 61.45 -5.21
CA LYS A 570 -13.50 60.23 -5.96
C LYS A 570 -14.29 60.11 -7.26
N VAL A 571 -15.60 60.39 -7.23
CA VAL A 571 -16.48 60.37 -8.43
C VAL A 571 -16.06 61.41 -9.47
N SER A 572 -15.48 62.54 -9.07
CA SER A 572 -14.97 63.54 -10.03
C SER A 572 -13.83 63.00 -10.91
N LYS A 573 -13.10 61.99 -10.44
CA LYS A 573 -11.98 61.34 -11.13
C LYS A 573 -12.45 60.16 -12.00
N VAL A 574 -13.69 59.69 -11.83
CA VAL A 574 -14.27 58.55 -12.55
C VAL A 574 -14.42 58.85 -14.05
N LYS A 575 -13.75 58.04 -14.87
CA LYS A 575 -13.82 58.13 -16.35
C LYS A 575 -14.97 57.33 -16.94
N ASN A 576 -15.31 56.18 -16.34
CA ASN A 576 -16.38 55.33 -16.84
C ASN A 576 -17.74 56.00 -16.62
N ILE A 577 -18.44 56.29 -17.72
CA ILE A 577 -19.74 56.99 -17.72
C ILE A 577 -20.79 56.22 -16.93
N ILE A 578 -20.79 54.88 -17.00
CA ILE A 578 -21.76 54.03 -16.29
C ILE A 578 -21.57 54.13 -14.78
N VAL A 579 -20.32 53.99 -14.31
CA VAL A 579 -19.99 54.13 -12.88
C VAL A 579 -20.31 55.56 -12.39
N LYS A 580 -20.06 56.56 -13.23
CA LYS A 580 -20.39 57.96 -12.90
C LYS A 580 -21.91 58.19 -12.80
N ASN A 581 -22.69 57.64 -13.72
CA ASN A 581 -24.15 57.72 -13.71
C ASN A 581 -24.76 57.00 -12.50
N PHE A 582 -24.21 55.84 -12.11
CA PHE A 582 -24.60 55.16 -10.88
C PHE A 582 -24.52 56.12 -9.68
N TRP A 583 -23.38 56.79 -9.50
CA TRP A 583 -23.17 57.66 -8.36
C TRP A 583 -23.96 58.99 -8.41
N GLN A 584 -24.18 59.54 -9.60
CA GLN A 584 -24.84 60.85 -9.78
C GLN A 584 -26.36 60.77 -9.95
N GLN A 585 -26.90 59.60 -10.30
CA GLN A 585 -28.32 59.44 -10.56
C GLN A 585 -28.91 58.33 -9.70
N GLU A 586 -28.46 57.08 -9.90
CA GLU A 586 -29.07 55.92 -9.25
C GLU A 586 -28.91 55.97 -7.72
N TYR A 587 -27.70 56.24 -7.23
CA TYR A 587 -27.42 56.36 -5.82
C TYR A 587 -28.13 57.58 -5.20
N GLU A 588 -28.13 58.74 -5.87
CA GLU A 588 -28.82 59.93 -5.35
C GLU A 588 -30.34 59.73 -5.27
N GLN A 589 -30.93 59.04 -6.25
CA GLN A 589 -32.34 58.67 -6.24
C GLN A 589 -32.65 57.64 -5.14
N SER A 590 -31.76 56.67 -4.90
CA SER A 590 -31.99 55.65 -3.87
C SER A 590 -31.96 56.25 -2.45
N GLN A 591 -31.15 57.28 -2.20
CA GLN A 591 -31.11 58.02 -0.93
C GLN A 591 -32.41 58.76 -0.59
N ALA A 592 -33.34 58.92 -1.55
CA ALA A 592 -34.63 59.58 -1.31
C ALA A 592 -35.68 58.68 -0.60
N GLY A 593 -35.38 57.40 -0.32
CA GLY A 593 -36.29 56.46 0.36
C GLY A 593 -35.63 55.63 1.48
N GLN A 594 -36.45 54.90 2.27
CA GLN A 594 -35.96 54.05 3.39
C GLN A 594 -35.01 52.92 2.95
N GLN A 595 -35.15 52.41 1.72
CA GLN A 595 -34.35 51.28 1.19
C GLN A 595 -32.84 51.55 1.09
N ALA A 596 -32.41 52.81 1.02
CA ALA A 596 -30.99 53.16 0.94
C ALA A 596 -30.25 52.96 2.28
N ALA A 597 -30.90 53.24 3.41
CA ALA A 597 -30.29 53.09 4.73
C ALA A 597 -30.04 51.62 5.10
N ASP A 598 -30.95 50.74 4.67
CA ASP A 598 -30.85 49.29 4.87
C ASP A 598 -29.69 48.69 4.08
N MET A 599 -29.53 49.07 2.81
CA MET A 599 -28.43 48.61 1.96
C MET A 599 -27.06 49.11 2.41
N LEU A 600 -26.98 50.35 2.90
CA LEU A 600 -25.76 50.93 3.46
C LEU A 600 -25.33 50.19 4.73
N SER A 601 -26.27 49.92 5.64
CA SER A 601 -26.04 49.11 6.84
C SER A 601 -25.60 47.69 6.49
N TYR A 602 -26.16 47.12 5.43
CA TYR A 602 -25.82 45.79 4.93
C TYR A 602 -24.38 45.71 4.41
N VAL A 603 -23.95 46.63 3.54
CA VAL A 603 -22.56 46.68 3.05
C VAL A 603 -21.57 46.89 4.20
N ILE A 604 -21.88 47.81 5.11
CA ILE A 604 -21.05 48.09 6.29
C ILE A 604 -20.95 46.88 7.20
N SER A 605 -22.03 46.12 7.41
CA SER A 605 -22.01 44.95 8.30
C SER A 605 -21.03 43.86 7.83
N LYS A 606 -20.89 43.67 6.51
CA LYS A 606 -20.02 42.64 5.92
C LYS A 606 -18.55 43.05 5.91
N ILE A 607 -18.26 44.30 5.55
CA ILE A 607 -16.89 44.84 5.54
C ILE A 607 -16.42 45.15 6.96
N GLY A 608 -17.31 45.70 7.78
CA GLY A 608 -17.03 46.15 9.16
C GLY A 608 -16.48 45.05 10.05
N ARG A 609 -16.87 43.78 9.83
CA ARG A 609 -16.30 42.62 10.53
C ARG A 609 -14.78 42.51 10.36
N PHE A 610 -14.23 42.89 9.20
CA PHE A 610 -12.80 42.87 8.96
C PHE A 610 -12.11 44.15 9.44
N LEU A 611 -12.82 45.29 9.41
CA LEU A 611 -12.29 46.58 9.87
C LEU A 611 -12.17 46.68 11.40
N SER A 612 -13.08 46.02 12.12
CA SER A 612 -13.06 45.99 13.58
C SER A 612 -11.91 45.14 14.15
N ASN A 613 -11.30 44.28 13.32
CA ASN A 613 -10.16 43.47 13.69
C ASN A 613 -8.86 44.22 13.32
N ASP A 614 -8.07 44.62 14.33
CA ASP A 614 -6.83 45.40 14.13
C ASP A 614 -5.83 44.71 13.21
N MET A 615 -5.66 43.40 13.34
CA MET A 615 -4.74 42.60 12.49
C MET A 615 -5.16 42.70 11.02
N MET A 616 -6.44 42.42 10.73
CA MET A 616 -6.96 42.48 9.37
C MET A 616 -6.92 43.90 8.81
N ARG A 617 -7.37 44.89 9.59
CA ARG A 617 -7.35 46.30 9.21
C ARG A 617 -5.94 46.74 8.80
N ASN A 618 -4.92 46.36 9.56
CA ASN A 618 -3.53 46.72 9.28
C ASN A 618 -2.92 45.98 8.09
N ILE A 619 -3.54 44.91 7.59
CA ILE A 619 -3.11 44.16 6.40
C ILE A 619 -3.82 44.70 5.14
N ILE A 620 -5.15 44.76 5.16
CA ILE A 620 -5.97 45.12 3.99
C ILE A 620 -6.17 46.64 3.81
N GLY A 621 -5.77 47.42 4.82
CA GLY A 621 -5.85 48.89 4.84
C GLY A 621 -4.62 49.59 4.27
N GLN A 622 -3.59 48.84 3.91
CA GLN A 622 -2.41 49.40 3.25
C GLN A 622 -2.70 49.62 1.77
N THR A 623 -2.26 50.75 1.21
CA THR A 623 -2.47 51.07 -0.22
C THR A 623 -1.64 50.21 -1.16
N HIS A 624 -0.54 49.67 -0.66
CA HIS A 624 0.36 48.79 -1.40
C HIS A 624 0.56 47.47 -0.66
N SER A 625 0.65 46.40 -1.43
CA SER A 625 1.05 45.09 -0.95
C SER A 625 2.54 45.12 -0.64
N SER A 626 2.94 44.33 0.35
CA SER A 626 4.34 44.36 0.83
C SER A 626 5.34 43.83 -0.18
N PHE A 627 4.86 43.06 -1.16
CA PHE A 627 5.65 42.46 -2.22
C PHE A 627 4.83 42.39 -3.50
N ASP A 628 5.51 42.42 -4.64
CA ASP A 628 4.90 42.24 -5.95
C ASP A 628 4.86 40.75 -6.31
N PHE A 629 3.64 40.25 -6.53
CA PHE A 629 3.37 38.87 -6.94
C PHE A 629 4.01 38.51 -8.28
N ARG A 630 4.11 39.46 -9.20
CA ARG A 630 4.74 39.26 -10.50
C ARG A 630 6.25 39.08 -10.35
N ASP A 631 6.88 39.92 -9.52
CA ASP A 631 8.28 39.80 -9.15
C ASP A 631 8.58 38.48 -8.44
N VAL A 632 7.74 38.07 -7.48
CA VAL A 632 7.87 36.76 -6.79
C VAL A 632 7.93 35.61 -7.78
N MET A 633 7.01 35.65 -8.74
CA MET A 633 6.85 34.66 -9.78
C MET A 633 8.05 34.68 -10.75
N ASP A 634 8.39 35.83 -11.32
CA ASP A 634 9.36 35.96 -12.41
C ASP A 634 10.81 35.83 -11.92
N ASN A 635 11.10 36.27 -10.69
CA ASN A 635 12.42 36.14 -10.08
C ASN A 635 12.54 34.88 -9.19
N LYS A 636 11.62 33.93 -9.34
CA LYS A 636 11.65 32.62 -8.68
C LYS A 636 11.81 32.72 -7.15
N LYS A 637 11.10 33.62 -6.50
CA LYS A 637 11.17 33.79 -5.04
C LYS A 637 10.44 32.65 -4.29
N ILE A 638 10.60 32.63 -2.97
CA ILE A 638 9.98 31.65 -2.08
C ILE A 638 8.92 32.38 -1.24
N LEU A 639 7.65 32.20 -1.57
CA LEU A 639 6.52 32.79 -0.87
C LEU A 639 5.88 31.76 0.07
N LEU A 640 6.01 31.97 1.37
CA LEU A 640 5.43 31.11 2.41
C LEU A 640 4.32 31.86 3.13
N VAL A 641 3.09 31.36 3.01
CA VAL A 641 1.88 32.02 3.51
C VAL A 641 1.33 31.18 4.66
N ASN A 642 1.58 31.64 5.88
CA ASN A 642 1.11 30.97 7.10
C ASN A 642 -0.21 31.59 7.53
N LEU A 643 -1.32 30.88 7.34
CA LEU A 643 -2.67 31.31 7.66
C LEU A 643 -3.26 30.55 8.84
N SER A 644 -2.43 30.18 9.82
CA SER A 644 -2.82 29.37 10.98
C SER A 644 -4.18 29.81 11.57
N LYS A 645 -5.23 29.03 11.31
CA LYS A 645 -6.61 29.35 11.72
C LYS A 645 -6.73 29.59 13.22
N GLY A 646 -5.91 28.90 14.02
CA GLY A 646 -5.86 29.07 15.47
C GLY A 646 -5.34 30.44 15.94
N LYS A 647 -4.50 31.12 15.13
CA LYS A 647 -3.97 32.46 15.43
C LYS A 647 -4.74 33.57 14.72
N VAL A 648 -5.16 33.32 13.48
CA VAL A 648 -5.73 34.34 12.59
C VAL A 648 -7.26 34.37 12.65
N GLY A 649 -7.89 33.24 12.99
CA GLY A 649 -9.33 33.01 12.90
C GLY A 649 -9.74 32.51 11.51
N GLU A 650 -10.73 31.64 11.46
CA GLU A 650 -11.12 30.92 10.24
C GLU A 650 -11.52 31.84 9.08
N VAL A 651 -12.46 32.76 9.30
CA VAL A 651 -12.95 33.66 8.24
C VAL A 651 -11.86 34.59 7.72
N ASN A 652 -10.97 35.05 8.61
CA ASN A 652 -9.83 35.91 8.25
C ASN A 652 -8.79 35.14 7.43
N SER A 653 -8.45 33.92 7.86
CA SER A 653 -7.59 32.98 7.13
C SER A 653 -8.13 32.73 5.72
N SER A 654 -9.43 32.43 5.60
CA SER A 654 -10.05 32.21 4.28
C SER A 654 -9.98 33.44 3.40
N LEU A 655 -10.31 34.63 3.91
CA LEU A 655 -10.23 35.88 3.13
C LEU A 655 -8.80 36.14 2.62
N LEU A 656 -7.80 36.06 3.49
CA LEU A 656 -6.41 36.32 3.13
C LEU A 656 -5.87 35.29 2.14
N GLY A 657 -6.20 34.01 2.32
CA GLY A 657 -5.81 32.94 1.41
C GLY A 657 -6.46 33.09 0.03
N LEU A 658 -7.73 33.47 -0.02
CA LEU A 658 -8.43 33.76 -1.27
C LEU A 658 -7.82 34.95 -2.02
N ILE A 659 -7.52 36.06 -1.33
CA ILE A 659 -6.83 37.21 -1.94
C ILE A 659 -5.44 36.80 -2.46
N MET A 660 -4.70 35.97 -1.71
CA MET A 660 -3.40 35.47 -2.10
C MET A 660 -3.46 34.66 -3.41
N VAL A 661 -4.41 33.73 -3.51
CA VAL A 661 -4.63 32.92 -4.72
C VAL A 661 -5.03 33.80 -5.90
N SER A 662 -5.98 34.73 -5.72
CA SER A 662 -6.40 35.64 -6.78
C SER A 662 -5.25 36.53 -7.27
N LYS A 663 -4.38 37.04 -6.37
CA LYS A 663 -3.21 37.84 -6.76
C LYS A 663 -2.16 37.02 -7.51
N LEU A 664 -1.92 35.77 -7.10
CA LEU A 664 -1.05 34.85 -7.85
C LEU A 664 -1.61 34.54 -9.23
N GLN A 665 -2.93 34.39 -9.35
CA GLN A 665 -3.59 34.22 -10.66
C GLN A 665 -3.44 35.47 -11.53
N MET A 666 -3.67 36.67 -10.99
CA MET A 666 -3.45 37.93 -11.70
C MET A 666 -2.03 38.05 -12.22
N ALA A 667 -1.05 37.75 -11.36
CA ALA A 667 0.37 37.78 -11.72
C ALA A 667 0.68 36.75 -12.82
N ALA A 668 0.12 35.53 -12.72
CA ALA A 668 0.30 34.48 -13.73
C ALA A 668 -0.28 34.91 -15.08
N MET A 669 -1.52 35.37 -15.13
CA MET A 669 -2.17 35.83 -16.37
C MET A 669 -1.44 37.04 -16.97
N GLY A 670 -0.91 37.92 -16.12
CA GLY A 670 -0.08 39.04 -16.55
C GLY A 670 1.12 38.61 -17.38
N ARG A 671 1.66 37.38 -17.18
CA ARG A 671 2.82 36.84 -17.94
C ARG A 671 2.53 36.59 -19.42
N ALA A 672 1.32 36.85 -19.88
CA ALA A 672 0.97 36.88 -21.30
C ALA A 672 1.92 37.78 -22.12
N ASP A 673 2.44 38.84 -21.51
CA ASP A 673 3.40 39.78 -22.10
C ASP A 673 4.82 39.21 -22.33
N LEU A 674 5.20 38.15 -21.61
CA LEU A 674 6.49 37.48 -21.78
C LEU A 674 6.43 36.40 -22.86
N ALA A 675 7.51 36.26 -23.64
CA ALA A 675 7.70 35.09 -24.49
C ALA A 675 7.73 33.81 -23.64
N LYS A 676 7.14 32.72 -24.14
CA LYS A 676 7.00 31.43 -23.43
C LYS A 676 8.32 30.92 -22.83
N GLU A 677 9.43 31.21 -23.49
CA GLU A 677 10.76 30.68 -23.16
C GLU A 677 11.40 31.46 -22.01
N LYS A 678 10.97 32.71 -21.80
CA LYS A 678 11.38 33.55 -20.67
C LYS A 678 10.53 33.34 -19.42
N ARG A 679 9.37 32.67 -19.55
CA ARG A 679 8.53 32.35 -18.39
C ARG A 679 9.24 31.29 -17.54
N HIS A 680 9.23 31.45 -16.23
CA HIS A 680 9.75 30.45 -15.30
C HIS A 680 8.62 29.68 -14.62
N ASP A 681 8.86 28.40 -14.36
CA ASP A 681 7.94 27.56 -13.59
C ASP A 681 7.84 28.08 -12.15
N PHE A 682 6.60 28.22 -11.67
CA PHE A 682 6.30 28.59 -10.29
C PHE A 682 5.37 27.51 -9.70
N TYR A 683 5.79 26.90 -8.60
CA TYR A 683 5.08 25.77 -7.97
C TYR A 683 4.31 26.26 -6.75
N LEU A 684 2.99 26.24 -6.84
CA LEU A 684 2.09 26.64 -5.77
C LEU A 684 1.54 25.40 -5.04
N TYR A 685 2.04 25.20 -3.82
CA TYR A 685 1.60 24.18 -2.88
C TYR A 685 0.47 24.73 -2.03
N MET A 686 -0.66 24.02 -2.03
CA MET A 686 -1.84 24.40 -1.26
C MET A 686 -2.24 23.21 -0.39
N ASP A 687 -2.04 23.34 0.91
CA ASP A 687 -2.60 22.38 1.86
C ASP A 687 -4.04 22.77 2.20
N GLU A 688 -4.90 21.77 2.32
CA GLU A 688 -6.35 21.93 2.47
C GLU A 688 -6.92 22.98 1.49
N PHE A 689 -6.60 22.82 0.20
CA PHE A 689 -6.82 23.83 -0.84
C PHE A 689 -8.27 24.28 -1.00
N GLN A 690 -9.24 23.46 -0.59
CA GLN A 690 -10.67 23.78 -0.59
C GLN A 690 -11.01 25.03 0.24
N ASN A 691 -10.19 25.36 1.25
CA ASN A 691 -10.38 26.56 2.07
C ASN A 691 -10.11 27.86 1.29
N PHE A 692 -9.42 27.74 0.15
CA PHE A 692 -8.90 28.87 -0.64
C PHE A 692 -9.30 28.77 -2.11
N SER A 693 -10.36 28.03 -2.43
CA SER A 693 -10.85 27.85 -3.80
C SER A 693 -12.14 28.63 -4.07
N THR A 694 -12.13 29.42 -5.13
CA THR A 694 -13.32 29.94 -5.83
C THR A 694 -13.43 29.28 -7.21
N ASP A 695 -14.48 29.59 -7.98
CA ASP A 695 -14.62 29.16 -9.38
C ASP A 695 -13.38 29.50 -10.25
N SER A 696 -12.59 30.50 -9.84
CA SER A 696 -11.33 30.88 -10.46
C SER A 696 -10.28 29.75 -10.51
N ILE A 697 -10.29 28.82 -9.55
CA ILE A 697 -9.34 27.71 -9.51
C ILE A 697 -9.52 26.79 -10.72
N ALA A 698 -10.76 26.65 -11.22
CA ALA A 698 -11.05 25.88 -12.42
C ALA A 698 -10.42 26.52 -13.67
N THR A 699 -10.41 27.86 -13.73
CA THR A 699 -9.71 28.62 -14.78
C THR A 699 -8.21 28.43 -14.67
N ILE A 700 -7.64 28.47 -13.46
CA ILE A 700 -6.19 28.22 -13.25
C ILE A 700 -5.82 26.82 -13.74
N LEU A 701 -6.57 25.79 -13.35
CA LEU A 701 -6.33 24.40 -13.75
C LEU A 701 -6.40 24.19 -15.27
N SER A 702 -7.26 24.93 -15.96
CA SER A 702 -7.46 24.79 -17.40
C SER A 702 -6.48 25.63 -18.24
N GLU A 703 -6.07 26.79 -17.74
CA GLU A 703 -5.33 27.79 -18.55
C GLU A 703 -3.91 28.08 -18.06
N ALA A 704 -3.63 27.95 -16.76
CA ALA A 704 -2.41 28.46 -16.15
C ALA A 704 -1.13 27.71 -16.55
N ARG A 705 -1.28 26.52 -17.15
CA ARG A 705 -0.19 25.82 -17.86
C ARG A 705 0.55 26.73 -18.84
N LYS A 706 -0.15 27.62 -19.55
CA LYS A 706 0.46 28.56 -20.51
C LYS A 706 1.35 29.59 -19.81
N TYR A 707 1.05 29.90 -18.56
CA TYR A 707 1.73 30.90 -17.73
C TYR A 707 2.75 30.29 -16.75
N LYS A 708 2.97 28.97 -16.83
CA LYS A 708 3.89 28.18 -15.99
C LYS A 708 3.62 28.34 -14.48
N LEU A 709 2.34 28.43 -14.11
CA LEU A 709 1.88 28.28 -12.72
C LEU A 709 1.38 26.85 -12.54
N ASN A 710 2.05 26.11 -11.67
CA ASN A 710 1.86 24.69 -11.46
C ASN A 710 1.26 24.48 -10.07
N LEU A 711 0.09 23.85 -10.00
CA LEU A 711 -0.64 23.67 -8.74
C LEU A 711 -0.36 22.29 -8.14
N ILE A 712 -0.07 22.24 -6.85
CA ILE A 712 0.04 21.02 -6.06
C ILE A 712 -0.99 21.14 -4.93
N MET A 713 -2.09 20.41 -5.06
CA MET A 713 -3.29 20.62 -4.26
C MET A 713 -3.54 19.41 -3.38
N ALA A 714 -3.58 19.62 -2.06
CA ALA A 714 -3.88 18.58 -1.08
C ALA A 714 -5.19 18.87 -0.34
N HIS A 715 -6.00 17.83 -0.09
CA HIS A 715 -7.22 17.89 0.72
C HIS A 715 -7.57 16.51 1.31
N GLN A 716 -8.64 16.42 2.09
CA GLN A 716 -8.95 15.22 2.88
C GLN A 716 -9.93 14.26 2.21
N TYR A 717 -11.00 14.78 1.62
CA TYR A 717 -12.09 13.99 1.03
C TYR A 717 -12.81 14.75 -0.08
N ILE A 718 -13.29 14.04 -1.10
CA ILE A 718 -13.83 14.61 -2.34
C ILE A 718 -15.08 15.45 -2.09
N GLY A 719 -15.87 15.09 -1.08
CA GLY A 719 -17.07 15.84 -0.69
C GLY A 719 -16.82 17.31 -0.37
N GLN A 720 -15.59 17.71 0.00
CA GLN A 720 -15.25 19.12 0.24
C GLN A 720 -15.22 19.97 -1.04
N LEU A 721 -15.11 19.31 -2.20
CA LEU A 721 -15.03 19.97 -3.51
C LEU A 721 -16.40 20.15 -4.17
N ALA A 722 -17.46 19.64 -3.53
CA ALA A 722 -18.83 19.73 -3.99
C ALA A 722 -19.71 20.36 -2.89
N GLU A 723 -19.93 21.67 -2.97
CA GLU A 723 -20.82 22.40 -2.06
C GLU A 723 -22.18 22.61 -2.72
N LYS A 724 -23.28 22.31 -2.00
CA LYS A 724 -24.67 22.59 -2.45
C LYS A 724 -24.99 22.13 -3.90
N ASN A 725 -24.47 20.97 -4.32
CA ASN A 725 -24.57 20.38 -5.68
C ASN A 725 -23.75 21.05 -6.79
N ASP A 726 -22.89 22.05 -6.51
CA ASP A 726 -21.92 22.53 -7.51
C ASP A 726 -20.69 21.62 -7.52
N THR A 727 -20.42 20.98 -8.66
CA THR A 727 -19.29 20.05 -8.84
C THR A 727 -18.16 20.63 -9.69
N LYS A 728 -18.23 21.90 -10.11
CA LYS A 728 -17.27 22.51 -11.05
C LYS A 728 -15.82 22.37 -10.58
N ILE A 729 -15.53 22.61 -9.30
CA ILE A 729 -14.17 22.52 -8.76
C ILE A 729 -13.68 21.07 -8.83
N ARG A 730 -14.50 20.12 -8.36
CA ARG A 730 -14.21 18.69 -8.44
C ARG A 730 -13.92 18.29 -9.88
N ASP A 731 -14.82 18.61 -10.80
CA ASP A 731 -14.73 18.19 -12.20
C ASP A 731 -13.51 18.85 -12.90
N ALA A 732 -13.18 20.09 -12.56
CA ALA A 732 -11.98 20.77 -13.05
C ALA A 732 -10.68 20.14 -12.53
N VAL A 733 -10.65 19.70 -11.27
CA VAL A 733 -9.50 19.01 -10.67
C VAL A 733 -9.26 17.68 -11.38
N PHE A 734 -10.26 16.80 -11.46
CA PHE A 734 -10.11 15.49 -12.09
C PHE A 734 -9.93 15.57 -13.61
N GLY A 735 -10.46 16.61 -14.26
CA GLY A 735 -10.30 16.83 -15.70
C GLY A 735 -8.93 17.38 -16.12
N ASN A 736 -8.20 18.07 -15.23
CA ASN A 736 -6.95 18.76 -15.57
C ASN A 736 -5.71 18.29 -14.80
N ALA A 737 -5.86 17.66 -13.63
CA ALA A 737 -4.74 17.13 -12.87
C ALA A 737 -4.14 15.90 -13.57
N GLY A 738 -2.92 16.04 -14.08
CA GLY A 738 -2.23 14.99 -14.80
C GLY A 738 -1.71 13.87 -13.90
N THR A 739 -1.29 14.20 -12.68
CA THR A 739 -0.84 13.23 -11.67
C THR A 739 -1.79 13.23 -10.48
N MET A 740 -2.24 12.03 -10.10
CA MET A 740 -3.12 11.82 -8.94
C MET A 740 -2.43 10.92 -7.92
N ILE A 741 -2.46 11.35 -6.65
CA ILE A 741 -1.83 10.66 -5.53
C ILE A 741 -2.88 10.48 -4.43
N ALA A 742 -3.29 9.24 -4.19
CA ALA A 742 -4.26 8.87 -3.18
C ALA A 742 -3.58 8.13 -2.03
N PHE A 743 -3.49 8.77 -0.88
CA PHE A 743 -3.23 8.08 0.39
C PHE A 743 -4.52 7.39 0.86
N ARG A 744 -4.52 6.87 2.08
CA ARG A 744 -5.71 6.29 2.72
C ARG A 744 -6.89 7.27 2.79
N VAL A 745 -8.04 6.88 2.25
CA VAL A 745 -9.30 7.66 2.19
C VAL A 745 -10.50 6.95 2.86
N GLY A 746 -11.71 7.51 2.76
CA GLY A 746 -12.97 6.87 3.17
C GLY A 746 -13.55 5.94 2.09
N ALA A 747 -14.61 5.20 2.43
CA ALA A 747 -15.25 4.29 1.48
C ALA A 747 -15.88 5.03 0.29
N GLU A 748 -16.62 6.11 0.54
CA GLU A 748 -17.24 6.95 -0.50
C GLU A 748 -16.20 7.52 -1.48
N ASP A 749 -15.07 8.01 -0.95
CA ASP A 749 -13.96 8.50 -1.79
C ASP A 749 -13.30 7.36 -2.58
N ALA A 750 -13.18 6.17 -1.98
CA ALA A 750 -12.56 5.00 -2.61
C ALA A 750 -13.39 4.48 -3.79
N GLU A 751 -14.72 4.46 -3.68
CA GLU A 751 -15.63 4.12 -4.78
C GLU A 751 -15.44 5.08 -5.97
N PHE A 752 -15.31 6.38 -5.70
CA PHE A 752 -15.04 7.36 -6.75
C PHE A 752 -13.65 7.17 -7.38
N LEU A 753 -12.61 7.01 -6.54
CA LEU A 753 -11.23 6.90 -6.98
C LEU A 753 -10.91 5.58 -7.69
N GLN A 754 -11.61 4.48 -7.38
CA GLN A 754 -11.40 3.18 -8.03
C GLN A 754 -11.41 3.31 -9.56
N LYS A 755 -12.34 4.10 -10.11
CA LYS A 755 -12.45 4.36 -11.56
C LYS A 755 -11.17 4.94 -12.17
N GLU A 756 -10.39 5.69 -11.41
CA GLU A 756 -9.11 6.24 -11.84
C GLU A 756 -7.94 5.25 -11.70
N PHE A 757 -8.04 4.31 -10.75
CA PHE A 757 -7.01 3.34 -10.39
C PHE A 757 -7.21 1.93 -10.99
N ASP A 758 -8.35 1.68 -11.60
CA ASP A 758 -8.67 0.43 -12.30
C ASP A 758 -7.69 0.19 -13.47
N PRO A 759 -7.36 -1.09 -13.77
CA PRO A 759 -7.79 -2.31 -13.09
C PRO A 759 -6.82 -2.75 -11.96
N VAL A 760 -5.98 -1.86 -11.45
CA VAL A 760 -4.87 -2.25 -10.56
C VAL A 760 -5.30 -2.31 -9.09
N PHE A 761 -6.04 -1.30 -8.64
CA PHE A 761 -6.48 -1.19 -7.25
C PHE A 761 -8.00 -1.12 -7.18
N ASP A 762 -8.57 -1.95 -6.32
CA ASP A 762 -9.99 -1.90 -5.97
C ASP A 762 -10.23 -0.97 -4.76
N GLN A 763 -11.49 -0.82 -4.32
CA GLN A 763 -11.82 0.05 -3.19
C GLN A 763 -11.11 -0.38 -1.90
N ASN A 764 -10.97 -1.69 -1.66
CA ASN A 764 -10.32 -2.20 -0.46
C ASN A 764 -8.83 -1.87 -0.47
N ASP A 765 -8.18 -1.96 -1.63
CA ASP A 765 -6.79 -1.55 -1.80
C ASP A 765 -6.59 -0.06 -1.45
N ILE A 766 -7.54 0.82 -1.81
CA ILE A 766 -7.48 2.27 -1.56
C ILE A 766 -7.80 2.62 -0.10
N ILE A 767 -8.74 1.91 0.54
CA ILE A 767 -9.13 2.12 1.95
C ILE A 767 -8.05 1.61 2.92
N ASN A 768 -7.32 0.56 2.55
CA ASN A 768 -6.39 -0.13 3.43
C ASN A 768 -4.91 0.22 3.16
N VAL A 769 -4.65 1.29 2.40
CA VAL A 769 -3.29 1.79 2.17
C VAL A 769 -2.58 2.06 3.50
N GLU A 770 -1.34 1.59 3.61
CA GLU A 770 -0.49 1.77 4.77
C GLU A 770 -0.14 3.25 5.02
N LYS A 771 0.19 3.59 6.27
CA LYS A 771 0.66 4.95 6.62
C LYS A 771 1.91 5.29 5.80
N PHE A 772 2.01 6.53 5.32
CA PHE A 772 3.12 7.01 4.49
C PHE A 772 3.26 6.31 3.14
N THR A 773 2.24 5.57 2.71
CA THR A 773 2.14 4.97 1.37
C THR A 773 0.97 5.61 0.62
N ALA A 774 1.11 5.75 -0.69
CA ALA A 774 0.06 6.27 -1.55
C ALA A 774 -0.03 5.45 -2.85
N ASN A 775 -1.24 5.29 -3.35
CA ASN A 775 -1.51 4.84 -4.71
C ASN A 775 -1.37 6.05 -5.64
N ILE A 776 -0.60 5.90 -6.71
CA ILE A 776 -0.29 6.97 -7.66
C ILE A 776 -0.63 6.55 -9.09
N LYS A 777 -1.27 7.48 -9.81
CA LYS A 777 -1.39 7.49 -11.27
C LYS A 777 -0.51 8.63 -11.76
N LEU A 778 0.71 8.27 -12.18
CA LEU A 778 1.75 9.22 -12.54
C LEU A 778 1.60 9.61 -14.01
N LEU A 779 1.77 10.90 -14.32
CA LEU A 779 1.96 11.33 -15.70
C LEU A 779 3.45 11.20 -16.06
N ILE A 780 3.75 10.46 -17.13
CA ILE A 780 5.10 10.27 -17.66
C ILE A 780 5.08 10.70 -19.13
N ASP A 781 5.84 11.73 -19.47
CA ASP A 781 5.93 12.28 -20.83
C ASP A 781 4.54 12.55 -21.44
N ASN A 782 3.66 13.18 -20.66
CA ASN A 782 2.26 13.50 -20.98
C ASN A 782 1.38 12.26 -21.28
N THR A 783 1.76 11.08 -20.80
CA THR A 783 0.98 9.83 -20.86
C THR A 783 0.68 9.33 -19.45
N ALA A 784 -0.57 8.94 -19.18
CA ALA A 784 -0.94 8.39 -17.88
C ALA A 784 -0.33 6.99 -17.71
N SER A 785 0.42 6.78 -16.64
CA SER A 785 1.01 5.49 -16.32
C SER A 785 -0.05 4.51 -15.81
N ARG A 786 0.25 3.21 -15.88
CA ARG A 786 -0.45 2.22 -15.06
C ARG A 786 -0.30 2.62 -13.59
N PRO A 787 -1.36 2.57 -12.77
CA PRO A 787 -1.24 2.93 -11.37
C PRO A 787 -0.37 1.96 -10.56
N PHE A 788 0.27 2.47 -9.52
CA PHE A 788 1.13 1.70 -8.62
C PHE A 788 1.19 2.35 -7.23
N ASN A 789 1.77 1.66 -6.25
CA ASN A 789 1.99 2.23 -4.91
C ASN A 789 3.41 2.72 -4.73
N MET A 790 3.53 3.79 -3.94
CA MET A 790 4.81 4.34 -3.52
C MET A 790 4.79 4.68 -2.04
N ALA A 791 5.90 4.41 -1.36
CA ALA A 791 6.15 4.93 -0.02
C ALA A 791 6.75 6.34 -0.14
N THR A 792 6.21 7.29 0.63
CA THR A 792 6.78 8.64 0.74
C THR A 792 8.17 8.59 1.37
N VAL A 793 9.06 9.46 0.90
CA VAL A 793 10.40 9.62 1.47
C VAL A 793 10.36 10.75 2.50
N MET A 794 10.77 10.43 3.73
CA MET A 794 10.87 11.43 4.80
C MET A 794 11.95 12.46 4.45
N PRO A 795 11.66 13.77 4.57
CA PRO A 795 12.68 14.80 4.50
C PRO A 795 13.82 14.54 5.51
N PRO A 796 15.05 14.96 5.21
CA PRO A 796 16.15 14.91 6.17
C PRO A 796 15.86 15.80 7.39
N ALA A 797 16.69 15.72 8.43
CA ALA A 797 16.57 16.65 9.56
C ALA A 797 16.92 18.09 9.12
N GLY A 798 16.03 19.04 9.39
CA GLY A 798 16.20 20.44 9.04
C GLY A 798 16.99 21.27 10.06
N ASN A 799 17.32 22.51 9.70
CA ASN A 799 18.05 23.46 10.52
C ASN A 799 17.11 24.46 11.23
N ARG A 800 16.76 24.13 12.47
CA ARG A 800 15.88 24.97 13.31
C ARG A 800 16.43 26.36 13.64
N GLN A 801 17.75 26.54 13.73
CA GLN A 801 18.33 27.83 14.11
C GLN A 801 18.11 28.90 13.04
N MET A 802 18.10 28.48 11.77
CA MET A 802 17.95 29.38 10.63
C MET A 802 16.52 29.88 10.45
N VAL A 803 15.51 29.15 10.95
CA VAL A 803 14.10 29.54 10.88
C VAL A 803 13.87 30.91 11.52
N THR A 804 14.42 31.14 12.72
CA THR A 804 14.29 32.44 13.40
C THR A 804 14.95 33.56 12.62
N THR A 805 16.12 33.31 12.01
CA THR A 805 16.82 34.29 11.18
C THR A 805 16.03 34.64 9.92
N LEU A 806 15.46 33.64 9.23
CA LEU A 806 14.64 33.86 8.03
C LEU A 806 13.37 34.66 8.34
N LYS A 807 12.70 34.33 9.45
CA LYS A 807 11.55 35.09 9.94
C LYS A 807 11.89 36.54 10.19
N GLU A 808 12.97 36.82 10.91
CA GLU A 808 13.36 38.20 11.21
C GLU A 808 13.78 38.96 9.95
N LEU A 809 14.54 38.32 9.03
CA LEU A 809 14.94 38.93 7.76
C LEU A 809 13.73 39.30 6.90
N SER A 810 12.80 38.36 6.71
CA SER A 810 11.56 38.61 5.95
C SER A 810 10.71 39.71 6.59
N ARG A 811 10.53 39.64 7.91
CA ARG A 811 9.76 40.60 8.71
C ARG A 811 10.31 42.02 8.59
N LEU A 812 11.62 42.20 8.64
CA LEU A 812 12.25 43.53 8.51
C LEU A 812 12.23 44.04 7.06
N LYS A 813 12.33 43.14 6.08
CA LYS A 813 12.38 43.48 4.65
C LYS A 813 11.01 43.86 4.07
N TYR A 814 9.96 43.14 4.47
CA TYR A 814 8.63 43.27 3.88
C TYR A 814 7.58 43.86 4.84
N GLY A 815 7.75 43.71 6.15
CA GLY A 815 6.81 44.27 7.13
C GLY A 815 7.07 45.75 7.40
N ARG A 816 5.99 46.53 7.61
CA ARG A 816 6.05 47.94 8.01
C ARG A 816 5.87 48.09 9.52
N ASP A 817 6.35 49.19 10.11
CA ASP A 817 6.07 49.44 11.52
C ASP A 817 4.56 49.62 11.75
N ARG A 818 4.01 48.95 12.76
CA ARG A 818 2.57 49.00 13.07
C ARG A 818 2.08 50.44 13.27
N GLN A 819 2.85 51.30 13.93
CA GLN A 819 2.40 52.65 14.25
C GLN A 819 2.26 53.51 12.99
N GLU A 820 3.21 53.38 12.06
CA GLU A 820 3.14 54.06 10.76
C GLU A 820 1.93 53.60 9.95
N VAL A 821 1.63 52.30 9.98
CA VAL A 821 0.48 51.72 9.28
C VAL A 821 -0.83 52.21 9.89
N GLU A 822 -0.94 52.26 11.21
CA GLU A 822 -2.15 52.75 11.89
C GLU A 822 -2.41 54.23 11.61
N VAL A 823 -1.38 55.08 11.61
CA VAL A 823 -1.51 56.50 11.25
C VAL A 823 -1.98 56.65 9.80
N ASP A 824 -1.35 55.93 8.86
CA ASP A 824 -1.76 55.92 7.44
C ASP A 824 -3.23 55.53 7.26
N ILE A 825 -3.66 54.53 8.02
CA ILE A 825 -5.02 53.98 7.97
C ILE A 825 -6.02 54.92 8.63
N GLU A 826 -5.68 55.57 9.75
CA GLU A 826 -6.56 56.53 10.41
C GLU A 826 -6.79 57.79 9.55
N GLU A 827 -5.72 58.34 8.97
CA GLU A 827 -5.81 59.51 8.08
C GLU A 827 -6.70 59.23 6.86
N ARG A 828 -6.57 58.04 6.27
CA ARG A 828 -7.36 57.62 5.10
C ARG A 828 -8.75 57.12 5.45
N GLY A 829 -8.91 56.39 6.54
CA GLY A 829 -10.18 55.79 6.93
C GLY A 829 -11.14 56.79 7.57
N GLN A 830 -10.63 57.88 8.15
CA GLN A 830 -11.39 58.87 8.92
C GLN A 830 -12.46 58.24 9.82
N PHE A 831 -12.11 57.14 10.50
CA PHE A 831 -13.06 56.28 11.22
C PHE A 831 -13.80 57.04 12.34
N SER A 832 -13.20 58.10 12.88
CA SER A 832 -13.82 59.01 13.86
C SER A 832 -15.04 59.78 13.31
N LYS A 833 -15.20 59.89 11.99
CA LYS A 833 -16.35 60.56 11.35
C LYS A 833 -17.49 59.62 10.96
N LEU A 834 -17.28 58.30 11.05
CA LEU A 834 -18.34 57.31 10.75
C LEU A 834 -19.50 57.35 11.76
N GLY A 835 -19.29 57.92 12.96
CA GLY A 835 -20.31 58.08 14.01
C GLY A 835 -21.18 59.34 13.92
N GLY A 836 -21.12 60.11 12.82
CA GLY A 836 -21.89 61.36 12.66
C GLY A 836 -23.34 61.18 12.16
N GLY A 837 -23.74 59.96 11.80
CA GLY A 837 -25.12 59.60 11.47
C GLY A 837 -25.81 58.97 12.68
N ALA A 838 -27.10 59.28 12.88
CA ALA A 838 -27.90 58.89 14.05
C ALA A 838 -27.54 57.51 14.64
N ASN A 839 -27.17 57.52 15.92
CA ASN A 839 -26.77 56.37 16.71
C ASN A 839 -27.83 55.24 16.65
N PRO A 840 -27.58 54.07 16.04
CA PRO A 840 -28.50 52.94 16.08
C PRO A 840 -28.29 52.06 17.32
N MET A 841 -27.24 52.30 18.12
CA MET A 841 -26.94 51.54 19.33
C MET A 841 -27.49 52.25 20.56
N GLY A 842 -28.80 52.14 20.75
CA GLY A 842 -29.41 52.21 22.08
C GLY A 842 -29.26 50.85 22.80
N PRO A 843 -29.26 50.82 24.14
CA PRO A 843 -29.00 49.60 24.94
C PRO A 843 -30.05 48.49 24.83
N ASP A 844 -31.07 48.60 23.97
CA ASP A 844 -32.22 47.68 23.90
C ASP A 844 -32.14 46.64 22.76
N SER A 845 -30.98 46.45 22.11
CA SER A 845 -30.85 45.53 20.96
C SER A 845 -30.24 44.15 21.29
N PHE A 846 -30.36 43.69 22.54
CA PHE A 846 -30.16 42.27 22.89
C PHE A 846 -31.49 41.61 23.27
N ILE A 847 -32.25 41.15 22.26
CA ILE A 847 -33.13 39.98 22.34
C ILE A 847 -32.97 39.18 21.04
#